data_AF-A0A1C6DX63-F1
#
_entry.id   AF-A0A1C6DX63-F1
#
_cell.length_a   1.000
_cell.length_b   1.000
_cell.length_c   1.000
_cell.angle_alpha   90.00
_cell.angle_beta   90.00
_cell.angle_gamma   90.00
#
_symmetry.space_group_name_H-M   'P 1'
#
loop_
_entity.id
_entity.type
_entity.pdbx_description
1 polymer ?
#
loop_
_entity_poly.entity_id
_entity_poly.type
_entity_poly.pdbx_seq_one_letter_code
_entity_poly.pdbx_strand_id
1 'polypeptide(L)'
;MKDSIKEQINKLKKENNAVILAHYYVSGDIQDIADYVGDSFYLSKIATQTDADVIVMCGVEFMGESAKLLNKDKTVLLPDTNADCPMAHMCDADKIKIVRDTYDDVAVVCYINSTAELKSLSDVCVTSANAKKVVENLPNKNIYFIPDENLGRYIAKQLPDKHFIFNDGFCPIHKDLTINDLRVAKQAHPEALVLAHPECTEEILENADYIGSTSEIIKYAKTSSSKSFIIATETGVFHKLQADNSDKTFYPVSDRQECPGMKLITPEKVINVLKNKSNQVILDEEFSNLANKPLEKMLSLSSKNTIKTDYVIVGCGVSGLYTALNLPDDSDIIMISKEAFDHSDSFLAQGGICVLTDDDDYDSYYEDTMKAGHYENNPESVDIMIRSSRELINDLINYDVNFQTKSGEMVYTKEGGHSKPRILFHEDITGEEITSKLLAAVRKKSNVKMLEYVTMTDLVTYGNKCLGIVAKTSDNKILEILAKDTILASGGIGGLYKHSTNFPHLTGDALELSKKYNIELEHLDYVQIHPTTLYSDKPGRRFLISESVRGEGAILLDKNGERFVNELLPRDILTQKIREQMEKDGTDYVMLSMAPIPEETILKHFPHIYHHCLENGYDVTKEPIPVVPAQHYFMGGIKVDSNSHTSMDNLYAVGETACNGVHGKNRLASNSLLESMVFAKRAALHMQKNAERN
;
A
#
# COMPACT_ATOMS: atom_id res chain seq x y z
N MET A 1 19.57 34.32 27.74
CA MET A 1 19.77 33.03 28.47
C MET A 1 19.07 31.87 27.79
N LYS A 2 17.76 31.94 27.49
CA LYS A 2 17.02 30.86 26.80
C LYS A 2 17.63 30.44 25.45
N ASP A 3 18.06 31.39 24.62
CA ASP A 3 18.67 31.09 23.32
C ASP A 3 19.98 30.28 23.46
N SER A 4 20.76 30.53 24.51
CA SER A 4 22.02 29.82 24.79
C SER A 4 21.80 28.36 25.24
N ILE A 5 20.70 28.06 25.95
CA ILE A 5 20.35 26.68 26.34
C ILE A 5 19.88 25.87 25.14
N LYS A 6 19.02 26.45 24.29
CA LYS A 6 18.51 25.77 23.09
C LYS A 6 19.61 25.49 22.08
N GLU A 7 20.54 26.43 21.87
CA GLU A 7 21.73 26.23 21.06
C GLU A 7 22.62 25.09 21.60
N GLN A 8 22.83 25.05 22.91
CA GLN A 8 23.61 24.00 23.55
C GLN A 8 22.97 22.62 23.37
N ILE A 9 21.66 22.51 23.55
CA ILE A 9 20.91 21.26 23.36
C ILE A 9 20.98 20.80 21.89
N ASN A 10 20.78 21.71 20.94
CA ASN A 10 20.87 21.39 19.51
C ASN A 10 22.26 20.91 19.10
N LYS A 11 23.32 21.50 19.68
CA LYS A 11 24.69 21.04 19.50
C LYS A 11 24.88 19.61 20.03
N LEU A 12 24.47 19.36 21.27
CA LEU A 12 24.61 18.05 21.90
C LEU A 12 23.78 16.97 21.21
N LYS A 13 22.59 17.29 20.71
CA LYS A 13 21.77 16.37 19.90
C LYS A 13 22.51 15.91 18.65
N LYS A 14 23.11 16.84 17.91
CA LYS A 14 23.91 16.51 16.73
C LYS A 14 25.13 15.66 17.07
N GLU A 15 25.85 16.01 18.14
CA GLU A 15 27.04 15.26 18.58
C GLU A 15 26.73 13.83 18.99
N ASN A 16 25.54 13.58 19.56
CA ASN A 16 25.14 12.26 20.05
C ASN A 16 24.24 11.48 19.09
N ASN A 17 23.93 12.01 17.90
CA ASN A 17 22.85 11.49 17.04
C ASN A 17 21.56 11.21 17.85
N ALA A 18 21.10 12.23 18.59
CA ALA A 18 20.03 12.12 19.56
C ALA A 18 18.75 12.85 19.15
N VAL A 19 17.61 12.29 19.55
CA VAL A 19 16.28 12.89 19.44
C VAL A 19 15.67 13.10 20.83
N ILE A 20 14.97 14.22 21.03
CA ILE A 20 14.20 14.51 22.25
C ILE A 20 12.71 14.27 21.98
N LEU A 21 12.12 13.34 22.74
CA LEU A 21 10.69 13.04 22.74
C LEU A 21 10.09 13.61 24.02
N ALA A 22 9.06 14.46 23.93
CA ALA A 22 8.45 15.11 25.09
C ALA A 22 6.95 14.87 25.16
N HIS A 23 6.46 14.50 26.36
CA HIS A 23 5.03 14.38 26.59
C HIS A 23 4.35 15.76 26.69
N TYR A 24 3.09 15.89 26.30
CA TYR A 24 2.34 17.16 26.43
C TYR A 24 2.27 17.74 27.85
N TYR A 25 2.55 16.93 28.89
CA TYR A 25 2.39 17.32 30.30
C TYR A 25 3.68 17.85 30.94
N VAL A 26 4.81 17.79 30.24
CA VAL A 26 6.03 18.46 30.68
C VAL A 26 5.89 19.98 30.56
N SER A 27 6.77 20.73 31.21
CA SER A 27 6.78 22.19 31.14
C SER A 27 7.04 22.71 29.71
N GLY A 28 6.53 23.91 29.40
CA GLY A 28 6.59 24.48 28.05
C GLY A 28 8.01 24.69 27.53
N ASP A 29 8.97 24.98 28.41
CA ASP A 29 10.39 25.10 28.07
C ASP A 29 11.02 23.78 27.58
N ILE A 30 10.52 22.63 28.06
CA ILE A 30 10.88 21.31 27.56
C ILE A 30 10.21 21.03 26.21
N GLN A 31 8.93 21.38 26.08
CA GLN A 31 8.21 21.24 24.80
C GLN A 31 8.90 22.06 23.68
N ASP A 32 9.43 23.25 24.00
CA ASP A 32 10.09 24.16 23.05
C ASP A 32 11.45 23.67 22.53
N ILE A 33 12.10 22.73 23.24
CA ILE A 33 13.41 22.15 22.87
C ILE A 33 13.30 20.74 22.28
N ALA A 34 12.13 20.11 22.41
CA ALA A 34 11.87 18.77 21.93
C ALA A 34 11.77 18.73 20.40
N ASP A 35 12.18 17.60 19.81
CA ASP A 35 12.02 17.36 18.37
C ASP A 35 10.59 16.90 18.07
N TYR A 36 10.00 16.15 19.00
CA TYR A 36 8.64 15.65 18.91
C TYR A 36 7.91 15.83 20.24
N VAL A 37 6.72 16.43 20.18
CA VAL A 37 5.83 16.61 21.34
C VAL A 37 4.53 15.87 21.10
N GLY A 38 4.11 15.02 22.03
CA GLY A 38 2.96 14.14 21.83
C GLY A 38 2.37 13.50 23.07
N ASP A 39 1.29 12.74 22.86
CA ASP A 39 0.80 11.78 23.84
C ASP A 39 1.60 10.47 23.77
N SER A 40 1.38 9.56 24.72
CA SER A 40 2.09 8.29 24.78
C SER A 40 2.01 7.48 23.49
N PHE A 41 0.89 7.52 22.76
CA PHE A 41 0.72 6.75 21.51
C PHE A 41 1.58 7.29 20.38
N TYR A 42 1.52 8.61 20.16
CA TYR A 42 2.35 9.26 19.16
C TYR A 42 3.84 9.07 19.45
N LEU A 43 4.26 9.25 20.71
CA LEU A 43 5.66 9.11 21.09
C LEU A 43 6.16 7.67 20.95
N SER A 44 5.33 6.65 21.28
CA SER A 44 5.67 5.25 21.00
C SER A 44 5.88 4.98 19.51
N LYS A 45 5.03 5.54 18.64
CA LYS A 45 5.19 5.40 17.19
C LYS A 45 6.47 6.07 16.70
N ILE A 46 6.73 7.32 17.09
CA ILE A 46 7.95 8.04 16.71
C ILE A 46 9.21 7.31 17.19
N ALA A 47 9.19 6.75 18.41
CA ALA A 47 10.31 5.99 18.93
C ALA A 47 10.68 4.81 18.01
N THR A 48 9.70 4.10 17.43
CA THR A 48 9.96 3.00 16.46
C THR A 48 10.42 3.44 15.08
N GLN A 49 10.21 4.71 14.72
CA GLN A 49 10.44 5.23 13.36
C GLN A 49 11.72 6.08 13.23
N THR A 50 12.31 6.51 14.35
CA THR A 50 13.50 7.36 14.34
C THR A 50 14.76 6.57 13.98
N ASP A 51 15.66 7.16 13.20
CA ASP A 51 17.00 6.61 12.92
C ASP A 51 18.08 7.09 13.92
N ALA A 52 17.69 7.84 14.95
CA ALA A 52 18.60 8.32 15.98
C ALA A 52 19.10 7.16 16.89
N ASP A 53 20.38 7.20 17.27
CA ASP A 53 20.99 6.20 18.16
C ASP A 53 20.58 6.41 19.63
N VAL A 54 20.25 7.65 19.99
CA VAL A 54 19.92 8.08 21.35
C VAL A 54 18.54 8.73 21.38
N ILE A 55 17.69 8.24 22.28
CA ILE A 55 16.38 8.83 22.57
C ILE A 55 16.43 9.43 23.98
N VAL A 56 16.22 10.74 24.09
CA VAL A 56 15.97 11.39 25.39
C VAL A 56 14.46 11.45 25.58
N MET A 57 13.95 10.64 26.51
CA MET A 57 12.53 10.61 26.84
C MET A 57 12.23 11.61 27.95
N CYS A 58 11.72 12.78 27.57
CA CYS A 58 11.19 13.79 28.48
C CYS A 58 9.75 13.40 28.90
N GLY A 59 9.69 12.47 29.83
CA GLY A 59 8.49 12.00 30.50
C GLY A 59 8.85 11.26 31.80
N VAL A 60 7.88 10.57 32.37
CA VAL A 60 8.08 9.74 33.58
C VAL A 60 8.66 8.36 33.24
N GLU A 61 9.13 7.64 34.25
CA GLU A 61 9.90 6.40 34.17
C GLU A 61 9.32 5.37 33.19
N PHE A 62 8.03 5.01 33.32
CA PHE A 62 7.40 4.02 32.44
C PHE A 62 7.41 4.40 30.95
N MET A 63 7.50 5.69 30.62
CA MET A 63 7.61 6.16 29.23
C MET A 63 9.00 5.87 28.68
N GLY A 64 10.04 6.03 29.51
CA GLY A 64 11.40 5.63 29.21
C GLY A 64 11.51 4.11 29.03
N GLU A 65 10.89 3.33 29.91
CA GLU A 65 10.80 1.88 29.77
C GLU A 65 10.12 1.50 28.45
N SER A 66 8.97 2.10 28.13
CA SER A 66 8.24 1.80 26.89
C SER A 66 9.06 2.13 25.64
N ALA A 67 9.79 3.24 25.63
CA ALA A 67 10.68 3.59 24.54
C ALA A 67 11.84 2.59 24.41
N LYS A 68 12.39 2.11 25.53
CA LYS A 68 13.47 1.11 25.55
C LYS A 68 12.99 -0.26 25.09
N LEU A 69 11.81 -0.70 25.51
CA LEU A 69 11.19 -1.96 25.07
C LEU A 69 10.98 -1.99 23.55
N LEU A 70 10.47 -0.88 22.99
CA LEU A 70 10.25 -0.72 21.55
C LEU A 70 11.55 -0.53 20.74
N ASN A 71 12.69 -0.28 21.40
CA ASN A 71 13.98 0.01 20.75
C ASN A 71 15.14 -0.60 21.54
N LYS A 72 15.26 -1.93 21.51
CA LYS A 72 16.23 -2.67 22.33
C LYS A 72 17.67 -2.25 22.07
N ASP A 73 18.02 -1.95 20.83
CA ASP A 73 19.40 -1.60 20.45
C ASP A 73 19.76 -0.14 20.73
N LYS A 74 18.76 0.73 20.95
CA LYS A 74 19.00 2.17 21.13
C LYS A 74 19.29 2.54 22.59
N THR A 75 20.00 3.64 22.77
CA THR A 75 20.19 4.23 24.09
C THR A 75 18.97 5.10 24.44
N VAL A 76 18.28 4.80 25.52
CA VAL A 76 17.17 5.62 26.03
C VAL A 76 17.59 6.28 27.33
N LEU A 77 17.50 7.59 27.41
CA LEU A 77 17.92 8.40 28.56
C LEU A 77 16.70 9.10 29.19
N LEU A 78 16.65 9.11 30.53
CA LEU A 78 15.66 9.84 31.32
C LEU A 78 16.31 11.08 31.97
N PRO A 79 15.83 12.31 31.71
CA PRO A 79 16.38 13.51 32.34
C PRO A 79 16.36 13.45 33.88
N ASP A 80 15.35 12.84 34.49
CA ASP A 80 15.26 12.63 35.93
C ASP A 80 14.69 11.24 36.23
N THR A 81 15.42 10.45 37.01
CA THR A 81 15.00 9.09 37.40
C THR A 81 13.97 9.09 38.53
N ASN A 82 13.72 10.23 39.17
CA ASN A 82 12.65 10.39 40.17
C ASN A 82 11.33 10.86 39.54
N ALA A 83 11.31 11.12 38.22
CA ALA A 83 10.09 11.44 37.50
C ALA A 83 9.24 10.18 37.33
N ASP A 84 8.27 9.98 38.22
CA ASP A 84 7.42 8.79 38.23
C ASP A 84 5.92 9.16 38.31
N CYS A 85 5.05 8.20 37.98
CA CYS A 85 3.60 8.32 38.04
C CYS A 85 3.02 7.30 39.03
N PRO A 86 2.34 7.74 40.10
CA PRO A 86 1.76 6.82 41.08
C PRO A 86 0.81 5.79 40.47
N MET A 87 0.04 6.18 39.44
CA MET A 87 -0.89 5.29 38.74
C MET A 87 -0.20 4.06 38.13
N ALA A 88 1.06 4.20 37.72
CA ALA A 88 1.79 3.12 37.06
C ALA A 88 1.98 1.88 37.94
N HIS A 89 1.82 2.05 39.26
CA HIS A 89 1.99 1.03 40.29
C HIS A 89 0.66 0.58 40.92
N MET A 90 -0.49 1.08 40.47
CA MET A 90 -1.79 0.82 41.10
C MET A 90 -2.46 -0.49 40.67
N CYS A 91 -1.71 -1.48 40.19
CA CYS A 91 -2.22 -2.82 39.90
C CYS A 91 -1.32 -3.87 40.54
N ASP A 92 -1.96 -4.89 41.13
CA ASP A 92 -1.28 -6.02 41.75
C ASP A 92 -1.17 -7.19 40.74
N ALA A 93 0.03 -7.74 40.59
CA ALA A 93 0.31 -8.90 39.75
C ALA A 93 -0.49 -10.14 40.18
N ASP A 94 -0.70 -10.34 41.48
CA ASP A 94 -1.48 -11.47 42.01
C ASP A 94 -2.95 -11.36 41.59
N LYS A 95 -3.48 -10.13 41.51
CA LYS A 95 -4.85 -9.87 41.04
C LYS A 95 -5.00 -10.20 39.55
N ILE A 96 -3.98 -9.93 38.72
CA ILE A 96 -3.97 -10.35 37.31
C ILE A 96 -4.11 -11.88 37.20
N LYS A 97 -3.35 -12.61 38.03
CA LYS A 97 -3.41 -14.07 38.05
C LYS A 97 -4.79 -14.58 38.49
N ILE A 98 -5.36 -14.04 39.56
CA ILE A 98 -6.69 -14.40 40.04
C ILE A 98 -7.76 -14.19 38.94
N VAL A 99 -7.69 -13.07 38.21
CA VAL A 99 -8.64 -12.80 37.13
C VAL A 99 -8.47 -13.78 35.97
N ARG A 100 -7.23 -14.11 35.58
CA ARG A 100 -6.97 -15.14 34.55
C ARG A 100 -7.48 -16.52 34.97
N ASP A 101 -7.33 -16.89 36.24
CA ASP A 101 -7.83 -18.17 36.77
C ASP A 101 -9.38 -18.21 36.86
N THR A 102 -10.03 -17.04 36.85
CA THR A 102 -11.50 -16.92 36.97
C THR A 102 -12.21 -16.91 35.61
N TYR A 103 -11.55 -16.42 34.55
CA TYR A 103 -12.16 -16.19 33.24
C TYR A 103 -11.33 -16.80 32.10
N ASP A 104 -11.81 -17.90 31.50
CA ASP A 104 -11.08 -18.68 30.48
C ASP A 104 -10.71 -17.88 29.21
N ASP A 105 -11.48 -16.86 28.84
CA ASP A 105 -11.25 -16.04 27.63
C ASP A 105 -10.70 -14.62 27.92
N VAL A 106 -10.24 -14.32 29.13
CA VAL A 106 -9.89 -12.94 29.48
C VAL A 106 -8.64 -12.43 28.78
N ALA A 107 -8.73 -11.24 28.20
CA ALA A 107 -7.57 -10.43 27.82
C ALA A 107 -7.28 -9.38 28.88
N VAL A 108 -6.04 -9.33 29.35
CA VAL A 108 -5.53 -8.28 30.22
C VAL A 108 -5.08 -7.11 29.34
N VAL A 109 -5.85 -6.02 29.40
CA VAL A 109 -5.63 -4.79 28.64
C VAL A 109 -4.96 -3.77 29.55
N CYS A 110 -3.69 -3.48 29.26
CA CYS A 110 -2.87 -2.59 30.07
C CYS A 110 -2.81 -1.20 29.47
N TYR A 111 -3.28 -0.19 30.20
CA TYR A 111 -3.00 1.19 29.85
C TYR A 111 -1.48 1.42 29.91
N ILE A 112 -0.91 2.07 28.89
CA ILE A 112 0.54 2.24 28.73
C ILE A 112 1.21 2.94 29.91
N ASN A 113 0.43 3.69 30.68
CA ASN A 113 0.80 4.37 31.92
C ASN A 113 0.94 3.38 33.10
N SER A 114 1.72 2.32 32.89
CA SER A 114 1.99 1.21 33.81
C SER A 114 3.44 0.78 33.71
N THR A 115 4.01 0.16 34.73
CA THR A 115 5.40 -0.34 34.70
C THR A 115 5.63 -1.39 33.61
N ALA A 116 6.89 -1.60 33.21
CA ALA A 116 7.27 -2.72 32.35
C ALA A 116 6.86 -4.09 32.93
N GLU A 117 6.83 -4.23 34.26
CA GLU A 117 6.39 -5.46 34.93
C GLU A 117 4.93 -5.77 34.62
N LEU A 118 4.03 -4.81 34.82
CA LEU A 118 2.61 -4.99 34.50
C LEU A 118 2.38 -5.23 33.01
N LYS A 119 3.16 -4.55 32.14
CA LYS A 119 3.14 -4.83 30.69
C LYS A 119 3.50 -6.29 30.42
N SER A 120 4.52 -6.86 31.08
CA SER A 120 4.92 -8.26 30.87
C SER A 120 3.83 -9.29 31.22
N LEU A 121 2.89 -8.93 32.10
CA LEU A 121 1.78 -9.78 32.53
C LEU A 121 0.50 -9.60 31.70
N SER A 122 0.55 -8.71 30.70
CA SER A 122 -0.62 -8.26 29.93
C SER A 122 -0.66 -8.86 28.53
N ASP A 123 -1.84 -8.88 27.92
CA ASP A 123 -2.02 -9.41 26.55
C ASP A 123 -1.86 -8.33 25.49
N VAL A 124 -2.21 -7.08 25.81
CA VAL A 124 -2.10 -5.93 24.91
C VAL A 124 -1.99 -4.63 25.70
N CYS A 125 -1.21 -3.67 25.20
CA CYS A 125 -1.21 -2.31 25.73
C CYS A 125 -2.27 -1.43 25.03
N VAL A 126 -2.70 -0.36 25.68
CA VAL A 126 -3.55 0.69 25.09
C VAL A 126 -3.12 2.06 25.55
N THR A 127 -3.62 3.10 24.89
CA THR A 127 -3.56 4.49 25.32
C THR A 127 -4.97 5.10 25.30
N SER A 128 -5.17 6.27 25.90
CA SER A 128 -6.46 6.97 25.78
C SER A 128 -6.86 7.29 24.34
N ALA A 129 -5.90 7.37 23.40
CA ALA A 129 -6.13 7.66 21.99
C ALA A 129 -6.51 6.43 21.13
N ASN A 130 -6.21 5.21 21.57
CA ASN A 130 -6.44 4.00 20.77
C ASN A 130 -7.21 2.89 21.49
N ALA A 131 -7.51 3.03 22.80
CA ALA A 131 -8.05 1.95 23.62
C ALA A 131 -9.32 1.34 23.03
N LYS A 132 -10.28 2.16 22.59
CA LYS A 132 -11.51 1.65 21.96
C LYS A 132 -11.19 0.74 20.78
N LYS A 133 -10.38 1.24 19.84
CA LYS A 133 -10.01 0.51 18.62
C LYS A 133 -9.26 -0.78 18.93
N VAL A 134 -8.30 -0.74 19.85
CA VAL A 134 -7.53 -1.93 20.22
C VAL A 134 -8.43 -2.98 20.87
N VAL A 135 -9.27 -2.59 21.84
CA VAL A 135 -10.15 -3.53 22.56
C VAL A 135 -11.25 -4.09 21.67
N GLU A 136 -11.82 -3.28 20.77
CA GLU A 136 -12.80 -3.71 19.78
C GLU A 136 -12.25 -4.83 18.88
N ASN A 137 -10.96 -4.75 18.52
CA ASN A 137 -10.29 -5.74 17.66
C ASN A 137 -9.72 -6.95 18.42
N LEU A 138 -9.91 -7.05 19.75
CA LEU A 138 -9.54 -8.27 20.48
C LEU A 138 -10.60 -9.36 20.25
N PRO A 139 -10.20 -10.63 20.05
CA PRO A 139 -11.15 -11.73 19.92
C PRO A 139 -11.87 -12.05 21.25
N ASN A 140 -11.22 -11.75 22.38
CA ASN A 140 -11.67 -12.02 23.74
C ASN A 140 -12.96 -11.28 24.09
N LYS A 141 -13.92 -11.93 24.76
CA LYS A 141 -15.14 -11.27 25.26
C LYS A 141 -14.92 -10.64 26.64
N ASN A 142 -14.16 -11.28 27.52
CA ASN A 142 -13.80 -10.74 28.82
C ASN A 142 -12.55 -9.86 28.72
N ILE A 143 -12.63 -8.66 29.27
CA ILE A 143 -11.56 -7.66 29.24
C ILE A 143 -11.24 -7.25 30.67
N TYR A 144 -10.03 -7.55 31.15
CA TYR A 144 -9.54 -6.98 32.42
C TYR A 144 -8.72 -5.73 32.14
N PHE A 145 -9.27 -4.57 32.47
CA PHE A 145 -8.66 -3.27 32.17
C PHE A 145 -7.86 -2.77 33.38
N ILE A 146 -6.56 -2.54 33.18
CA ILE A 146 -5.62 -2.12 34.24
C ILE A 146 -4.80 -0.88 33.81
N PRO A 147 -4.28 -0.09 34.75
CA PRO A 147 -4.72 0.02 36.14
C PRO A 147 -5.92 0.97 36.28
N ASP A 148 -6.16 1.87 35.31
CA ASP A 148 -7.12 2.97 35.45
C ASP A 148 -8.57 2.55 35.26
N GLU A 149 -9.36 2.68 36.33
CA GLU A 149 -10.78 2.35 36.32
C GLU A 149 -11.60 3.33 35.48
N ASN A 150 -11.22 4.61 35.42
CA ASN A 150 -12.03 5.64 34.76
C ASN A 150 -11.97 5.47 33.25
N LEU A 151 -10.76 5.35 32.67
CA LEU A 151 -10.59 5.02 31.26
C LEU A 151 -11.25 3.68 30.92
N GLY A 152 -11.06 2.66 31.78
CA GLY A 152 -11.70 1.36 31.58
C GLY A 152 -13.22 1.46 31.44
N ARG A 153 -13.88 2.17 32.36
CA ARG A 153 -15.34 2.39 32.34
C ARG A 153 -15.78 3.21 31.13
N TYR A 154 -15.02 4.23 30.76
CA TYR A 154 -15.30 5.04 29.57
C TYR A 154 -15.27 4.21 28.28
N ILE A 155 -14.31 3.29 28.15
CA ILE A 155 -14.24 2.37 27.00
C ILE A 155 -15.34 1.31 27.05
N ALA A 156 -15.67 0.79 28.25
CA ALA A 156 -16.74 -0.20 28.42
C ALA A 156 -18.09 0.30 27.91
N LYS A 157 -18.43 1.58 28.16
CA LYS A 157 -19.67 2.21 27.63
C LYS A 157 -19.76 2.21 26.10
N GLN A 158 -18.62 2.17 25.41
CA GLN A 158 -18.56 2.21 23.94
C GLN A 158 -18.54 0.82 23.29
N LEU A 159 -18.36 -0.23 24.09
CA LEU A 159 -18.20 -1.61 23.62
C LEU A 159 -19.14 -2.54 24.42
N PRO A 160 -20.48 -2.43 24.25
CA PRO A 160 -21.46 -3.16 25.04
C PRO A 160 -21.40 -4.69 24.85
N ASP A 161 -20.79 -5.17 23.77
CA ASP A 161 -20.63 -6.60 23.47
C ASP A 161 -19.46 -7.26 24.22
N LYS A 162 -18.66 -6.47 24.96
CA LYS A 162 -17.53 -6.94 25.76
C LYS A 162 -17.88 -6.86 27.25
N HIS A 163 -17.45 -7.86 28.02
CA HIS A 163 -17.60 -7.88 29.47
C HIS A 163 -16.33 -7.34 30.14
N PHE A 164 -16.43 -6.19 30.80
CA PHE A 164 -15.28 -5.53 31.44
C PHE A 164 -15.16 -5.86 32.93
N ILE A 165 -13.94 -6.15 33.34
CA ILE A 165 -13.49 -6.29 34.72
C ILE A 165 -12.56 -5.11 34.98
N PHE A 166 -12.76 -4.39 36.08
CA PHE A 166 -12.02 -3.15 36.36
C PHE A 166 -11.04 -3.36 37.52
N ASN A 167 -9.83 -2.83 37.35
CA ASN A 167 -8.95 -2.53 38.46
C ASN A 167 -9.44 -1.27 39.22
N ASP A 168 -8.86 -0.97 40.38
CA ASP A 168 -9.20 0.13 41.28
C ASP A 168 -8.18 1.28 41.24
N GLY A 169 -7.21 1.22 40.34
CA GLY A 169 -6.25 2.29 40.08
C GLY A 169 -6.88 3.47 39.35
N PHE A 170 -6.22 4.63 39.42
CA PHE A 170 -6.68 5.87 38.77
C PHE A 170 -5.54 6.88 38.65
N CYS A 171 -5.67 7.84 37.74
CA CYS A 171 -4.78 8.99 37.72
C CYS A 171 -5.14 9.96 38.85
N PRO A 172 -4.21 10.29 39.78
CA PRO A 172 -4.51 11.21 40.89
C PRO A 172 -4.93 12.60 40.42
N ILE A 173 -4.35 13.08 39.32
CA ILE A 173 -4.63 14.43 38.79
C ILE A 173 -6.05 14.52 38.24
N HIS A 174 -6.51 13.50 37.51
CA HIS A 174 -7.87 13.47 36.97
C HIS A 174 -8.91 13.13 38.04
N LYS A 175 -8.56 12.30 39.04
CA LYS A 175 -9.45 11.93 40.16
C LYS A 175 -9.68 13.10 41.14
N ASP A 176 -8.69 13.97 41.34
CA ASP A 176 -8.79 15.13 42.24
C ASP A 176 -9.69 16.26 41.69
N LEU A 177 -10.04 16.22 40.40
CA LEU A 177 -11.00 17.15 39.80
C LEU A 177 -12.42 16.81 40.22
N THR A 178 -13.04 17.71 41.00
CA THR A 178 -14.41 17.52 41.47
C THR A 178 -15.43 18.25 40.60
N ILE A 179 -16.67 17.78 40.61
CA ILE A 179 -17.77 18.47 39.93
C ILE A 179 -17.99 19.90 40.46
N ASN A 180 -17.63 20.16 41.72
CA ASN A 180 -17.72 21.50 42.28
C ASN A 180 -16.65 22.43 41.71
N ASP A 181 -15.42 21.96 41.51
CA ASP A 181 -14.37 22.72 40.81
C ASP A 181 -14.85 23.07 39.39
N LEU A 182 -15.40 22.09 38.66
CA LEU A 182 -15.93 22.31 37.30
C LEU A 182 -17.10 23.31 37.29
N ARG A 183 -18.02 23.24 38.26
CA ARG A 183 -19.12 24.21 38.38
C ARG A 183 -18.60 25.62 38.62
N VAL A 184 -17.60 25.79 39.48
CA VAL A 184 -16.96 27.09 39.73
C VAL A 184 -16.30 27.62 38.45
N ALA A 185 -15.56 26.77 37.73
CA ALA A 185 -14.94 27.15 36.46
C ALA A 185 -15.99 27.55 35.39
N LYS A 186 -17.09 26.79 35.25
CA LYS A 186 -18.20 27.13 34.33
C LYS A 186 -18.92 28.40 34.73
N GLN A 187 -19.06 28.69 36.03
CA GLN A 187 -19.64 29.95 36.49
C GLN A 187 -18.75 31.15 36.18
N ALA A 188 -17.42 30.98 36.31
CA ALA A 188 -16.45 32.01 35.94
C ALA A 188 -16.35 32.22 34.42
N HIS A 189 -16.58 31.17 33.64
CA HIS A 189 -16.43 31.15 32.19
C HIS A 189 -17.62 30.48 31.49
N PRO A 190 -18.82 31.11 31.48
CA PRO A 190 -20.06 30.46 31.02
C PRO A 190 -20.09 30.14 29.51
N GLU A 191 -19.31 30.86 28.71
CA GLU A 191 -19.19 30.65 27.25
C GLU A 191 -18.09 29.62 26.87
N ALA A 192 -17.39 29.06 27.87
CA ALA A 192 -16.29 28.13 27.61
C ALA A 192 -16.78 26.68 27.48
N LEU A 193 -16.40 26.03 26.37
CA LEU A 193 -16.68 24.60 26.19
C LEU A 193 -15.77 23.76 27.09
N VAL A 194 -16.32 22.75 27.74
CA VAL A 194 -15.60 21.84 28.62
C VAL A 194 -15.03 20.68 27.80
N LEU A 195 -13.70 20.58 27.71
CA LEU A 195 -13.00 19.46 27.08
C LEU A 195 -12.35 18.61 28.16
N ALA A 196 -12.73 17.33 28.26
CA ALA A 196 -12.29 16.44 29.33
C ALA A 196 -11.51 15.23 28.82
N HIS A 197 -10.50 14.83 29.60
CA HIS A 197 -9.78 13.58 29.35
C HIS A 197 -10.59 12.39 29.89
N PRO A 198 -10.64 11.24 29.21
CA PRO A 198 -11.43 10.07 29.64
C PRO A 198 -10.99 9.43 30.95
N GLU A 199 -9.84 9.83 31.51
CA GLU A 199 -9.39 9.43 32.86
C GLU A 199 -10.10 10.20 33.99
N CYS A 200 -10.87 11.24 33.66
CA CYS A 200 -11.70 11.96 34.63
C CYS A 200 -12.85 11.11 35.16
N THR A 201 -13.37 11.49 36.33
CA THR A 201 -14.55 10.86 36.92
C THR A 201 -15.79 11.01 36.02
N GLU A 202 -16.72 10.07 36.16
CA GLU A 202 -17.97 10.07 35.40
C GLU A 202 -18.75 11.38 35.54
N GLU A 203 -18.78 11.98 36.73
CA GLU A 203 -19.43 13.28 36.97
C GLU A 203 -18.82 14.41 36.11
N ILE A 204 -17.50 14.43 35.92
CA ILE A 204 -16.83 15.40 35.04
C ILE A 204 -17.16 15.10 33.58
N LEU A 205 -17.08 13.83 33.17
CA LEU A 205 -17.33 13.41 31.79
C LEU A 205 -18.76 13.71 31.33
N GLU A 206 -19.77 13.47 32.18
CA GLU A 206 -21.18 13.80 31.89
C GLU A 206 -21.44 15.30 31.71
N ASN A 207 -20.54 16.15 32.22
CA ASN A 207 -20.64 17.60 32.13
C ASN A 207 -19.67 18.21 31.11
N ALA A 208 -18.99 17.38 30.32
CA ALA A 208 -18.08 17.78 29.27
C ALA A 208 -18.79 17.93 27.92
N ASP A 209 -18.40 18.94 27.14
CA ASP A 209 -18.87 19.14 25.76
C ASP A 209 -18.10 18.26 24.75
N TYR A 210 -16.90 17.83 25.12
CA TYR A 210 -16.09 16.88 24.35
C TYR A 210 -15.23 16.03 25.29
N ILE A 211 -15.14 14.73 24.98
CA ILE A 211 -14.29 13.78 25.71
C ILE A 211 -13.31 13.17 24.71
N GLY A 212 -12.01 13.20 25.03
CA GLY A 212 -10.99 12.61 24.18
C GLY A 212 -9.60 12.58 24.82
N SER A 213 -8.68 11.88 24.17
CA SER A 213 -7.26 11.90 24.55
C SER A 213 -6.68 13.33 24.50
N THR A 214 -5.48 13.52 25.05
CA THR A 214 -4.82 14.84 25.03
C THR A 214 -4.66 15.39 23.61
N SER A 215 -4.27 14.55 22.64
CA SER A 215 -4.14 14.96 21.24
C SER A 215 -5.48 15.27 20.58
N GLU A 216 -6.53 14.52 20.93
CA GLU A 216 -7.90 14.75 20.48
C GLU A 216 -8.49 16.06 21.04
N ILE A 217 -8.22 16.38 22.31
CA ILE A 217 -8.60 17.66 22.92
C ILE A 217 -7.95 18.82 22.17
N ILE A 218 -6.63 18.74 21.90
CA ILE A 218 -5.91 19.75 21.12
C ILE A 218 -6.52 19.91 19.72
N LYS A 219 -6.79 18.79 19.05
CA LYS A 219 -7.39 18.79 17.71
C LYS A 219 -8.79 19.40 17.72
N TYR A 220 -9.65 19.02 18.67
CA TYR A 220 -11.00 19.55 18.80
C TYR A 220 -10.97 21.05 19.07
N ALA A 221 -10.13 21.50 20.00
CA ALA A 221 -9.94 22.92 20.28
C ALA A 221 -9.54 23.68 19.02
N LYS A 222 -8.66 23.11 18.17
CA LYS A 222 -8.25 23.70 16.90
C LYS A 222 -9.37 23.83 15.88
N THR A 223 -10.16 22.79 15.69
CA THR A 223 -11.23 22.76 14.68
C THR A 223 -12.53 23.41 15.14
N SER A 224 -12.73 23.59 16.45
CA SER A 224 -13.92 24.22 17.00
C SER A 224 -13.97 25.73 16.68
N SER A 225 -15.18 26.23 16.40
CA SER A 225 -15.45 27.66 16.22
C SER A 225 -15.47 28.44 17.54
N SER A 226 -15.53 27.77 18.70
CA SER A 226 -15.49 28.44 20.00
C SER A 226 -14.14 29.11 20.26
N LYS A 227 -14.16 30.19 21.06
CA LYS A 227 -12.98 30.98 21.44
C LYS A 227 -12.50 30.69 22.86
N SER A 228 -13.31 30.04 23.69
CA SER A 228 -13.01 29.78 25.09
C SER A 228 -13.27 28.32 25.46
N PHE A 229 -12.37 27.72 26.24
CA PHE A 229 -12.45 26.32 26.64
C PHE A 229 -12.01 26.14 28.10
N ILE A 230 -12.73 25.29 28.84
CA ILE A 230 -12.30 24.76 30.13
C ILE A 230 -11.68 23.39 29.87
N ILE A 231 -10.45 23.18 30.33
CA ILE A 231 -9.65 21.99 30.03
C ILE A 231 -9.54 21.12 31.29
N ALA A 232 -10.27 20.01 31.31
CA ALA A 232 -10.26 19.02 32.38
C ALA A 232 -9.20 17.94 32.10
N THR A 233 -7.93 18.35 32.14
CA THR A 233 -6.75 17.45 32.12
C THR A 233 -5.52 18.16 32.73
N GLU A 234 -4.31 17.60 32.64
CA GLU A 234 -3.10 18.21 33.19
C GLU A 234 -2.69 19.51 32.47
N THR A 235 -2.23 20.53 33.21
CA THR A 235 -2.03 21.92 32.71
C THR A 235 -0.85 22.11 31.76
N GLY A 236 0.10 21.19 31.68
CA GLY A 236 1.19 21.21 30.69
C GLY A 236 0.68 21.25 29.24
N VAL A 237 -0.52 20.71 28.98
CA VAL A 237 -1.15 20.75 27.66
C VAL A 237 -1.43 22.18 27.18
N PHE A 238 -1.56 23.14 28.10
CA PHE A 238 -1.89 24.53 27.78
C PHE A 238 -0.82 25.18 26.91
N HIS A 239 0.45 24.81 27.07
CA HIS A 239 1.52 25.33 26.22
C HIS A 239 1.26 25.01 24.74
N LYS A 240 0.94 23.75 24.44
CA LYS A 240 0.62 23.32 23.09
C LYS A 240 -0.71 23.87 22.58
N LEU A 241 -1.75 23.89 23.42
CA LEU A 241 -3.04 24.48 23.08
C LEU A 241 -2.89 25.95 22.69
N GLN A 242 -2.16 26.73 23.48
CA GLN A 242 -1.93 28.15 23.23
C GLN A 242 -1.06 28.39 21.99
N ALA A 243 -0.03 27.56 21.78
CA ALA A 243 0.83 27.65 20.60
C ALA A 243 0.06 27.36 19.30
N ASP A 244 -0.85 26.39 19.32
CA ASP A 244 -1.64 26.00 18.14
C ASP A 244 -2.89 26.87 17.92
N ASN A 245 -3.30 27.65 18.93
CA ASN A 245 -4.54 28.43 18.95
C ASN A 245 -4.33 29.81 19.60
N SER A 246 -3.53 30.67 18.96
CA SER A 246 -3.18 31.98 19.50
C SER A 246 -4.37 32.92 19.72
N ASP A 247 -5.49 32.67 19.06
CA ASP A 247 -6.73 33.45 19.13
C ASP A 247 -7.77 32.90 20.12
N LYS A 248 -7.45 31.82 20.84
CA LYS A 248 -8.36 31.13 21.78
C LYS A 248 -7.83 31.21 23.20
N THR A 249 -8.74 31.08 24.17
CA THR A 249 -8.43 31.12 25.60
C THR A 249 -8.78 29.81 26.27
N PHE A 250 -7.87 29.35 27.14
CA PHE A 250 -7.97 28.08 27.84
C PHE A 250 -7.97 28.33 29.35
N TYR A 251 -8.87 27.69 30.07
CA TYR A 251 -9.02 27.81 31.53
C TYR A 251 -8.87 26.44 32.19
N PRO A 252 -8.13 26.32 33.30
CA PRO A 252 -8.13 25.11 34.11
C PRO A 252 -9.48 24.94 34.82
N VAL A 253 -9.79 23.71 35.21
CA VAL A 253 -10.86 23.38 36.16
C VAL A 253 -10.45 23.80 37.58
N SER A 254 -9.19 23.60 37.97
CA SER A 254 -8.62 23.99 39.26
C SER A 254 -7.10 24.18 39.19
N ASP A 255 -6.52 24.82 40.21
CA ASP A 255 -5.06 24.99 40.33
C ASP A 255 -4.31 23.70 40.69
N ARG A 256 -5.01 22.56 40.85
CA ARG A 256 -4.43 21.27 41.28
C ARG A 256 -4.19 20.30 40.11
N GLN A 257 -4.16 20.80 38.89
CA GLN A 257 -4.03 20.01 37.65
C GLN A 257 -2.58 19.81 37.18
N GLU A 258 -1.60 19.90 38.07
CA GLU A 258 -0.18 19.71 37.72
C GLU A 258 0.32 18.34 38.13
N CYS A 259 0.94 17.61 37.21
CA CYS A 259 1.58 16.33 37.51
C CYS A 259 3.00 16.55 38.05
N PRO A 260 3.29 16.28 39.35
CA PRO A 260 4.58 16.64 39.95
C PRO A 260 5.76 15.94 39.27
N GLY A 261 5.63 14.66 38.90
CA GLY A 261 6.68 13.89 38.22
C GLY A 261 7.05 14.49 36.87
N MET A 262 6.07 14.96 36.08
CA MET A 262 6.33 15.62 34.80
C MET A 262 7.07 16.95 34.96
N LYS A 263 6.87 17.67 36.07
CA LYS A 263 7.53 18.96 36.34
C LYS A 263 8.95 18.83 36.91
N LEU A 264 9.44 17.62 37.18
CA LEU A 264 10.83 17.41 37.58
C LEU A 264 11.83 17.55 36.42
N ILE A 265 11.36 17.45 35.18
CA ILE A 265 12.18 17.50 33.97
C ILE A 265 12.52 18.95 33.64
N THR A 266 13.82 19.28 33.58
CA THR A 266 14.30 20.64 33.26
C THR A 266 15.31 20.63 32.11
N PRO A 267 15.46 21.74 31.36
CA PRO A 267 16.43 21.82 30.27
C PRO A 267 17.87 21.51 30.69
N GLU A 268 18.25 21.87 31.92
CA GLU A 268 19.58 21.57 32.49
C GLU A 268 19.79 20.07 32.66
N LYS A 269 18.75 19.35 33.09
CA LYS A 269 18.79 17.89 33.22
C LYS A 269 18.87 17.21 31.86
N VAL A 270 18.17 17.72 30.84
CA VAL A 270 18.30 17.28 29.45
C VAL A 270 19.73 17.46 28.94
N ILE A 271 20.34 18.63 29.19
CA ILE A 271 21.75 18.89 28.88
C ILE A 271 22.67 17.90 29.58
N ASN A 272 22.41 17.62 30.86
CA ASN A 272 23.23 16.73 31.67
C ASN A 272 23.24 15.30 31.11
N VAL A 273 22.07 14.74 30.80
CA VAL A 273 21.98 13.37 30.24
C VAL A 273 22.57 13.29 28.83
N LEU A 274 22.40 14.33 27.99
CA LEU A 274 23.01 14.36 26.66
C LEU A 274 24.55 14.46 26.71
N LYS A 275 25.11 15.18 27.70
CA LYS A 275 26.56 15.31 27.87
C LYS A 275 27.20 14.04 28.41
N ASN A 276 26.57 13.46 29.44
CA ASN A 276 27.19 12.40 30.24
C ASN A 276 26.67 11.00 29.90
N LYS A 277 25.64 10.89 29.06
CA LYS A 277 24.89 9.64 28.80
C LYS A 277 24.41 8.97 30.10
N SER A 278 24.15 9.77 31.13
CA SER A 278 23.66 9.30 32.43
C SER A 278 22.17 8.97 32.38
N ASN A 279 21.68 8.21 33.36
CA ASN A 279 20.27 7.82 33.49
C ASN A 279 19.75 7.00 32.30
N GLN A 280 20.57 6.07 31.82
CA GLN A 280 20.15 5.14 30.79
C GLN A 280 19.14 4.15 31.36
N VAL A 281 18.05 3.94 30.63
CA VAL A 281 17.06 2.88 30.92
C VAL A 281 17.66 1.54 30.49
N ILE A 282 17.85 0.64 31.45
CA ILE A 282 18.39 -0.70 31.25
C ILE A 282 17.34 -1.70 31.73
N LEU A 283 16.97 -2.63 30.85
CA LEU A 283 16.02 -3.70 31.13
C LEU A 283 16.67 -5.02 30.75
N ASP A 284 16.42 -6.07 31.53
CA ASP A 284 16.86 -7.43 31.22
C ASP A 284 16.26 -7.91 29.89
N GLU A 285 17.01 -8.69 29.10
CA GLU A 285 16.62 -9.05 27.73
C GLU A 285 15.41 -10.01 27.69
N GLU A 286 15.39 -11.01 28.56
CA GLU A 286 14.29 -11.99 28.64
C GLU A 286 13.01 -11.28 29.09
N PHE A 287 13.12 -10.46 30.13
CA PHE A 287 12.02 -9.62 30.60
C PHE A 287 11.53 -8.63 29.54
N SER A 288 12.45 -7.99 28.81
CA SER A 288 12.11 -7.02 27.75
C SER A 288 11.32 -7.67 26.62
N ASN A 289 11.64 -8.92 26.27
CA ASN A 289 10.89 -9.67 25.26
C ASN A 289 9.43 -9.91 25.69
N LEU A 290 9.19 -10.18 26.98
CA LEU A 290 7.83 -10.36 27.50
C LEU A 290 7.06 -9.03 27.54
N ALA A 291 7.67 -7.98 28.10
CA ALA A 291 7.04 -6.67 28.25
C ALA A 291 6.81 -5.93 26.92
N ASN A 292 7.55 -6.25 25.86
CA ASN A 292 7.39 -5.62 24.55
C ASN A 292 6.20 -6.18 23.74
N LYS A 293 5.85 -7.46 23.91
CA LYS A 293 4.77 -8.12 23.12
C LYS A 293 3.45 -7.33 23.16
N PRO A 294 2.98 -6.83 24.32
CA PRO A 294 1.73 -6.07 24.37
C PRO A 294 1.80 -4.70 23.70
N LEU A 295 2.98 -4.06 23.68
CA LEU A 295 3.21 -2.78 22.99
C LEU A 295 3.22 -2.97 21.47
N GLU A 296 3.88 -4.01 20.96
CA GLU A 296 3.84 -4.34 19.52
C GLU A 296 2.41 -4.66 19.08
N LYS A 297 1.68 -5.44 19.88
CA LYS A 297 0.28 -5.76 19.62
C LYS A 297 -0.59 -4.51 19.60
N MET A 298 -0.40 -3.58 20.54
CA MET A 298 -1.06 -2.26 20.53
C MET A 298 -0.84 -1.52 19.20
N LEU A 299 0.42 -1.39 18.76
CA LEU A 299 0.76 -0.67 17.53
C LEU A 299 0.18 -1.35 16.29
N SER A 300 0.18 -2.69 16.25
CA SER A 300 -0.40 -3.48 15.15
C SER A 300 -1.91 -3.28 15.04
N LEU A 301 -2.64 -3.33 16.16
CA LEU A 301 -4.10 -3.16 16.19
C LEU A 301 -4.53 -1.70 15.99
N SER A 302 -3.64 -0.74 16.29
CA SER A 302 -3.91 0.70 16.12
C SER A 302 -3.62 1.23 14.72
N SER A 303 -2.65 0.66 14.01
CA SER A 303 -2.15 1.15 12.71
C SER A 303 -3.02 0.77 11.50
N LYS A 304 -3.99 -0.13 11.66
CA LYS A 304 -4.92 -0.51 10.60
C LYS A 304 -5.91 0.62 10.29
N ASN A 305 -5.66 1.44 9.28
CA ASN A 305 -6.72 2.23 8.66
C ASN A 305 -7.54 1.26 7.80
N THR A 306 -8.44 0.55 8.46
CA THR A 306 -9.26 -0.46 7.80
C THR A 306 -10.36 0.22 6.99
N ILE A 307 -10.37 -0.02 5.69
CA ILE A 307 -11.41 0.38 4.74
C ILE A 307 -12.15 -0.88 4.35
N LYS A 308 -13.49 -0.84 4.28
CA LYS A 308 -14.32 -1.95 3.80
C LYS A 308 -14.88 -1.58 2.43
N THR A 309 -15.00 -2.56 1.55
CA THR A 309 -15.54 -2.44 0.19
C THR A 309 -16.14 -3.78 -0.22
N ASP A 310 -16.97 -3.86 -1.26
CA ASP A 310 -17.39 -5.14 -1.82
C ASP A 310 -16.25 -5.77 -2.62
N TYR A 311 -15.63 -4.99 -3.49
CA TYR A 311 -14.57 -5.44 -4.39
C TYR A 311 -13.32 -4.57 -4.27
N VAL A 312 -12.14 -5.20 -4.22
CA VAL A 312 -10.85 -4.50 -4.38
C VAL A 312 -10.11 -5.00 -5.61
N ILE A 313 -9.72 -4.08 -6.49
CA ILE A 313 -8.98 -4.36 -7.73
C ILE A 313 -7.56 -3.78 -7.60
N VAL A 314 -6.56 -4.65 -7.74
CA VAL A 314 -5.14 -4.28 -7.69
C VAL A 314 -4.59 -4.18 -9.11
N GLY A 315 -4.56 -2.96 -9.64
CA GLY A 315 -4.06 -2.66 -10.99
C GLY A 315 -5.07 -1.89 -11.83
N CYS A 316 -4.55 -1.05 -12.72
CA CYS A 316 -5.31 -0.11 -13.54
C CYS A 316 -5.16 -0.33 -15.06
N GLY A 317 -4.56 -1.45 -15.47
CA GLY A 317 -4.51 -1.84 -16.87
C GLY A 317 -5.89 -2.19 -17.43
N VAL A 318 -5.93 -2.58 -18.70
CA VAL A 318 -7.18 -2.88 -19.42
C VAL A 318 -8.06 -3.92 -18.70
N SER A 319 -7.47 -4.96 -18.10
CA SER A 319 -8.19 -6.00 -17.36
C SER A 319 -8.81 -5.46 -16.06
N GLY A 320 -8.09 -4.64 -15.29
CA GLY A 320 -8.60 -4.03 -14.05
C GLY A 320 -9.74 -3.05 -14.33
N LEU A 321 -9.56 -2.17 -15.31
CA LEU A 321 -10.59 -1.22 -15.74
C LEU A 321 -11.85 -1.92 -16.25
N TYR A 322 -11.69 -2.93 -17.11
CA TYR A 322 -12.81 -3.65 -17.67
C TYR A 322 -13.51 -4.52 -16.61
N THR A 323 -12.78 -5.04 -15.61
CA THR A 323 -13.39 -5.68 -14.44
C THR A 323 -14.30 -4.69 -13.69
N ALA A 324 -13.80 -3.50 -13.37
CA ALA A 324 -14.57 -2.47 -12.67
C ALA A 324 -15.84 -2.04 -13.43
N LEU A 325 -15.77 -1.99 -14.76
CA LEU A 325 -16.92 -1.64 -15.60
C LEU A 325 -18.01 -2.73 -15.62
N ASN A 326 -17.63 -3.99 -15.45
CA ASN A 326 -18.54 -5.14 -15.47
C ASN A 326 -19.03 -5.58 -14.08
N LEU A 327 -18.55 -4.96 -13.00
CA LEU A 327 -19.08 -5.14 -11.65
C LEU A 327 -20.39 -4.35 -11.44
N PRO A 328 -21.26 -4.77 -10.51
CA PRO A 328 -22.55 -4.12 -10.26
C PRO A 328 -22.41 -2.66 -9.85
N ASP A 329 -23.30 -1.80 -10.36
CA ASP A 329 -23.29 -0.35 -10.08
C ASP A 329 -23.71 -0.02 -8.63
N ASP A 330 -24.31 -0.97 -7.90
CA ASP A 330 -24.71 -0.85 -6.49
C ASP A 330 -23.65 -1.39 -5.51
N SER A 331 -22.49 -1.82 -6.02
CA SER A 331 -21.38 -2.32 -5.19
C SER A 331 -20.31 -1.27 -4.94
N ASP A 332 -19.72 -1.29 -3.74
CA ASP A 332 -18.57 -0.43 -3.40
C ASP A 332 -17.28 -1.05 -3.94
N ILE A 333 -16.59 -0.33 -4.84
CA ILE A 333 -15.38 -0.79 -5.51
C ILE A 333 -14.21 0.12 -5.15
N ILE A 334 -13.10 -0.46 -4.71
CA ILE A 334 -11.82 0.24 -4.58
C ILE A 334 -10.85 -0.29 -5.62
N MET A 335 -10.31 0.59 -6.45
CA MET A 335 -9.24 0.26 -7.39
C MET A 335 -7.96 0.97 -6.97
N ILE A 336 -6.86 0.24 -6.87
CA ILE A 336 -5.56 0.79 -6.51
C ILE A 336 -4.56 0.62 -7.64
N SER A 337 -3.61 1.54 -7.73
CA SER A 337 -2.44 1.42 -8.60
C SER A 337 -1.23 2.00 -7.88
N LYS A 338 -0.06 1.36 -8.02
CA LYS A 338 1.20 1.89 -7.49
C LYS A 338 1.78 3.06 -8.31
N GLU A 339 1.20 3.33 -9.47
CA GLU A 339 1.50 4.45 -10.36
C GLU A 339 0.21 5.21 -10.73
N ALA A 340 0.34 6.26 -11.55
CA ALA A 340 -0.80 6.92 -12.18
C ALA A 340 -1.59 5.94 -13.06
N PHE A 341 -2.91 6.14 -13.18
CA PHE A 341 -3.78 5.17 -13.87
C PHE A 341 -3.64 5.16 -15.39
N ASP A 342 -3.07 6.22 -15.97
CA ASP A 342 -2.71 6.29 -17.38
C ASP A 342 -1.30 5.73 -17.67
N HIS A 343 -0.60 5.23 -16.65
CA HIS A 343 0.77 4.73 -16.76
C HIS A 343 0.82 3.21 -16.60
N SER A 344 0.28 2.47 -17.59
CA SER A 344 0.31 1.00 -17.63
C SER A 344 0.67 0.47 -19.02
N ASP A 345 1.19 -0.75 -19.10
CA ASP A 345 1.58 -1.38 -20.38
C ASP A 345 0.43 -1.51 -21.37
N SER A 346 -0.83 -1.51 -20.90
CA SER A 346 -2.01 -1.52 -21.78
C SER A 346 -2.06 -0.31 -22.70
N PHE A 347 -1.60 0.87 -22.26
CA PHE A 347 -1.48 2.06 -23.10
C PHE A 347 -0.40 1.93 -24.17
N LEU A 348 0.58 1.05 -23.98
CA LEU A 348 1.70 0.87 -24.91
C LEU A 348 1.40 -0.11 -26.06
N ALA A 349 0.25 -0.78 -26.05
CA ALA A 349 -0.08 -1.76 -27.08
C ALA A 349 -0.36 -1.08 -28.43
N GLN A 350 0.30 -1.56 -29.49
CA GLN A 350 0.25 -0.92 -30.81
C GLN A 350 -0.62 -1.71 -31.80
N GLY A 351 -0.30 -2.99 -31.98
CA GLY A 351 -0.76 -3.82 -33.11
C GLY A 351 -2.27 -3.93 -33.26
N GLY A 352 -2.97 -4.24 -32.17
CA GLY A 352 -4.42 -4.24 -32.14
C GLY A 352 -5.03 -5.30 -31.23
N ILE A 353 -6.29 -5.62 -31.51
CA ILE A 353 -7.07 -6.63 -30.81
C ILE A 353 -7.69 -7.60 -31.82
N CYS A 354 -7.48 -8.89 -31.60
CA CYS A 354 -8.08 -9.90 -32.47
C CYS A 354 -9.59 -10.02 -32.25
N VAL A 355 -10.31 -10.36 -33.31
CA VAL A 355 -11.75 -10.65 -33.25
C VAL A 355 -12.12 -11.74 -34.25
N LEU A 356 -13.03 -12.63 -33.87
CA LEU A 356 -13.65 -13.57 -34.78
C LEU A 356 -14.45 -12.83 -35.86
N THR A 357 -13.99 -12.86 -37.11
CA THR A 357 -14.57 -12.05 -38.20
C THR A 357 -15.90 -12.57 -38.70
N ASP A 358 -16.16 -13.87 -38.56
CA ASP A 358 -17.37 -14.60 -38.94
C ASP A 358 -17.28 -16.05 -38.44
N ASP A 359 -18.35 -16.84 -38.59
CA ASP A 359 -18.39 -18.22 -38.10
C ASP A 359 -17.37 -19.13 -38.83
N ASP A 360 -17.01 -18.82 -40.08
CA ASP A 360 -16.03 -19.57 -40.89
C ASP A 360 -14.57 -19.22 -40.54
N ASP A 361 -14.33 -18.23 -39.68
CA ASP A 361 -13.00 -17.85 -39.19
C ASP A 361 -12.55 -18.68 -37.97
N TYR A 362 -13.49 -19.27 -37.22
CA TYR A 362 -13.22 -19.92 -35.94
C TYR A 362 -12.10 -20.97 -36.04
N ASP A 363 -12.23 -21.94 -36.95
CA ASP A 363 -11.26 -23.04 -37.07
C ASP A 363 -9.85 -22.52 -37.36
N SER A 364 -9.74 -21.52 -38.25
CA SER A 364 -8.46 -20.92 -38.59
C SER A 364 -7.88 -20.08 -37.44
N TYR A 365 -8.72 -19.39 -36.66
CA TYR A 365 -8.25 -18.60 -35.52
C TYR A 365 -7.84 -19.48 -34.34
N TYR A 366 -8.60 -20.54 -34.09
CA TYR A 366 -8.29 -21.56 -33.11
C TYR A 366 -6.94 -22.21 -33.44
N GLU A 367 -6.76 -22.69 -34.67
CA GLU A 367 -5.50 -23.32 -35.09
C GLU A 367 -4.31 -22.37 -35.04
N ASP A 368 -4.45 -21.12 -35.49
CA ASP A 368 -3.36 -20.13 -35.39
C ASP A 368 -2.95 -19.90 -33.92
N THR A 369 -3.91 -19.85 -33.00
CA THR A 369 -3.66 -19.65 -31.56
C THR A 369 -2.99 -20.87 -30.93
N MET A 370 -3.49 -22.08 -31.22
CA MET A 370 -2.91 -23.33 -30.73
C MET A 370 -1.50 -23.54 -31.26
N LYS A 371 -1.29 -23.31 -32.56
CA LYS A 371 0.01 -23.46 -33.20
C LYS A 371 1.02 -22.45 -32.64
N ALA A 372 0.61 -21.19 -32.45
CA ALA A 372 1.49 -20.18 -31.86
C ALA A 372 1.94 -20.57 -30.45
N GLY A 373 1.04 -21.13 -29.64
CA GLY A 373 1.33 -21.60 -28.28
C GLY A 373 2.00 -22.97 -28.20
N HIS A 374 2.47 -23.53 -29.32
CA HIS A 374 3.08 -24.85 -29.43
C HIS A 374 2.16 -26.01 -28.99
N TYR A 375 0.85 -25.81 -29.08
CA TYR A 375 -0.18 -26.72 -28.58
C TYR A 375 -0.07 -27.01 -27.08
N GLU A 376 0.64 -26.15 -26.32
CA GLU A 376 0.68 -26.16 -24.84
C GLU A 376 -0.39 -25.23 -24.26
N ASN A 377 -1.32 -24.73 -25.10
CA ASN A 377 -2.47 -23.93 -24.69
C ASN A 377 -3.52 -24.79 -23.97
N ASN A 378 -4.39 -24.14 -23.19
CA ASN A 378 -5.65 -24.73 -22.71
C ASN A 378 -6.74 -24.56 -23.79
N PRO A 379 -7.24 -25.67 -24.40
CA PRO A 379 -8.28 -25.63 -25.43
C PRO A 379 -9.57 -24.90 -25.03
N GLU A 380 -10.02 -25.08 -23.78
CA GLU A 380 -11.25 -24.45 -23.27
C GLU A 380 -11.07 -22.93 -23.20
N SER A 381 -9.94 -22.47 -22.67
CA SER A 381 -9.66 -21.03 -22.56
C SER A 381 -9.52 -20.36 -23.93
N VAL A 382 -8.93 -21.04 -24.92
CA VAL A 382 -8.84 -20.55 -26.30
C VAL A 382 -10.23 -20.46 -26.93
N ASP A 383 -11.07 -21.49 -26.77
CA ASP A 383 -12.46 -21.47 -27.26
C ASP A 383 -13.26 -20.30 -26.66
N ILE A 384 -13.19 -20.14 -25.33
CA ILE A 384 -13.87 -19.05 -24.61
C ILE A 384 -13.42 -17.68 -25.13
N MET A 385 -12.11 -17.46 -25.27
CA MET A 385 -11.57 -16.19 -25.76
C MET A 385 -12.10 -15.86 -27.16
N ILE A 386 -12.01 -16.81 -28.10
CA ILE A 386 -12.40 -16.59 -29.49
C ILE A 386 -13.92 -16.33 -29.59
N ARG A 387 -14.75 -17.14 -28.94
CA ARG A 387 -16.20 -16.99 -29.00
C ARG A 387 -16.71 -15.71 -28.34
N SER A 388 -16.00 -15.23 -27.33
CA SER A 388 -16.37 -14.00 -26.60
C SER A 388 -15.91 -12.72 -27.31
N SER A 389 -15.09 -12.81 -28.36
CA SER A 389 -14.42 -11.64 -28.92
C SER A 389 -15.38 -10.61 -29.51
N ARG A 390 -16.43 -11.06 -30.21
CA ARG A 390 -17.37 -10.14 -30.89
C ARG A 390 -18.19 -9.32 -29.91
N GLU A 391 -18.66 -9.95 -28.84
CA GLU A 391 -19.38 -9.27 -27.76
C GLU A 391 -18.48 -8.20 -27.13
N LEU A 392 -17.22 -8.55 -26.86
CA LEU A 392 -16.25 -7.64 -26.30
C LEU A 392 -15.98 -6.42 -27.19
N ILE A 393 -15.82 -6.63 -28.50
CA ILE A 393 -15.66 -5.52 -29.45
C ILE A 393 -16.89 -4.59 -29.44
N ASN A 394 -18.10 -5.14 -29.33
CA ASN A 394 -19.31 -4.31 -29.20
C ASN A 394 -19.31 -3.49 -27.91
N ASP A 395 -18.86 -4.06 -26.79
CA ASP A 395 -18.71 -3.33 -25.52
C ASP A 395 -17.71 -2.17 -25.68
N LEU A 396 -16.57 -2.39 -26.33
CA LEU A 396 -15.58 -1.35 -26.58
C LEU A 396 -16.16 -0.19 -27.41
N ILE A 397 -16.91 -0.51 -28.48
CA ILE A 397 -17.59 0.50 -29.30
C ILE A 397 -18.61 1.29 -28.45
N ASN A 398 -19.34 0.63 -27.55
CA ASN A 398 -20.25 1.30 -26.62
C ASN A 398 -19.54 2.22 -25.61
N TYR A 399 -18.24 2.00 -25.36
CA TYR A 399 -17.37 2.90 -24.59
C TYR A 399 -16.67 3.97 -25.45
N ASP A 400 -17.14 4.19 -26.69
CA ASP A 400 -16.59 5.16 -27.64
C ASP A 400 -15.15 4.86 -28.11
N VAL A 401 -14.73 3.59 -28.11
CA VAL A 401 -13.48 3.13 -28.73
C VAL A 401 -13.66 3.15 -30.26
N ASN A 402 -12.77 3.86 -30.94
CA ASN A 402 -12.82 4.02 -32.38
C ASN A 402 -11.85 3.02 -33.04
N PHE A 403 -12.37 2.09 -33.82
CA PHE A 403 -11.54 1.25 -34.70
C PHE A 403 -11.46 1.83 -36.11
N GLN A 404 -10.40 1.52 -36.83
CA GLN A 404 -10.24 1.94 -38.22
C GLN A 404 -11.41 1.42 -39.07
N THR A 405 -12.06 2.34 -39.79
CA THR A 405 -13.13 2.00 -40.74
C THR A 405 -12.79 2.46 -42.16
N LYS A 406 -13.38 1.79 -43.14
CA LYS A 406 -13.33 2.16 -44.56
C LYS A 406 -14.73 1.99 -45.14
N SER A 407 -15.28 3.07 -45.70
CA SER A 407 -16.65 3.09 -46.24
C SER A 407 -17.74 2.65 -45.25
N GLY A 408 -17.52 2.84 -43.94
CA GLY A 408 -18.46 2.44 -42.88
C GLY A 408 -18.29 1.02 -42.36
N GLU A 409 -17.34 0.24 -42.90
CA GLU A 409 -17.02 -1.11 -42.43
C GLU A 409 -15.68 -1.12 -41.68
N MET A 410 -15.55 -1.98 -40.66
CA MET A 410 -14.29 -2.15 -39.93
C MET A 410 -13.20 -2.74 -40.82
N VAL A 411 -11.98 -2.26 -40.65
CA VAL A 411 -10.79 -2.74 -41.36
C VAL A 411 -10.03 -3.71 -40.47
N TYR A 412 -9.68 -4.86 -41.03
CA TYR A 412 -8.87 -5.87 -40.36
C TYR A 412 -7.46 -5.88 -40.92
N THR A 413 -6.47 -5.94 -40.02
CA THR A 413 -5.08 -6.20 -40.36
C THR A 413 -4.66 -7.61 -39.94
N LYS A 414 -3.41 -7.96 -40.25
CA LYS A 414 -2.81 -9.26 -40.01
C LYS A 414 -1.39 -9.10 -39.51
N GLU A 415 -1.03 -9.84 -38.47
CA GLU A 415 0.34 -9.92 -37.94
C GLU A 415 0.93 -11.32 -38.10
N GLY A 416 2.20 -11.49 -37.71
CA GLY A 416 2.89 -12.78 -37.73
C GLY A 416 2.13 -13.87 -36.97
N GLY A 417 2.08 -15.07 -37.55
CA GLY A 417 1.39 -16.23 -36.98
C GLY A 417 -0.08 -16.38 -37.37
N HIS A 418 -0.73 -15.32 -37.86
CA HIS A 418 -2.11 -15.41 -38.34
C HIS A 418 -2.19 -16.02 -39.75
N SER A 419 -3.29 -16.68 -40.06
CA SER A 419 -3.63 -17.19 -41.39
C SER A 419 -4.48 -16.19 -42.17
N LYS A 420 -5.43 -15.51 -41.51
CA LYS A 420 -6.33 -14.49 -42.08
C LYS A 420 -6.19 -13.11 -41.39
N PRO A 421 -6.59 -12.01 -42.05
CA PRO A 421 -6.73 -10.70 -41.38
C PRO A 421 -7.92 -10.70 -40.41
N ARG A 422 -7.66 -10.43 -39.13
CA ARG A 422 -8.67 -10.44 -38.05
C ARG A 422 -8.38 -9.50 -36.89
N ILE A 423 -7.40 -8.62 -37.06
CA ILE A 423 -6.96 -7.71 -36.01
C ILE A 423 -7.60 -6.34 -36.27
N LEU A 424 -8.40 -5.87 -35.33
CA LEU A 424 -8.89 -4.49 -35.30
C LEU A 424 -7.83 -3.59 -34.67
N PHE A 425 -7.70 -2.38 -35.19
CA PHE A 425 -6.67 -1.44 -34.77
C PHE A 425 -7.18 0.00 -34.83
N HIS A 426 -6.51 0.90 -34.10
CA HIS A 426 -6.62 2.35 -34.21
C HIS A 426 -5.24 2.90 -34.47
N GLU A 427 -4.95 3.22 -35.73
CA GLU A 427 -3.61 3.65 -36.15
C GLU A 427 -2.54 2.68 -35.60
N ASP A 428 -1.52 3.17 -34.90
CA ASP A 428 -0.53 2.38 -34.17
C ASP A 428 -0.61 2.56 -32.65
N ILE A 429 -1.73 3.06 -32.14
CA ILE A 429 -1.97 3.41 -30.72
C ILE A 429 -3.21 2.71 -30.15
N THR A 430 -3.55 1.53 -30.67
CA THR A 430 -4.79 0.81 -30.28
C THR A 430 -4.94 0.62 -28.77
N GLY A 431 -3.85 0.37 -28.05
CA GLY A 431 -3.83 0.24 -26.60
C GLY A 431 -4.20 1.52 -25.87
N GLU A 432 -3.70 2.67 -26.32
CA GLU A 432 -4.05 3.98 -25.77
C GLU A 432 -5.52 4.31 -26.04
N GLU A 433 -6.01 4.11 -27.26
CA GLU A 433 -7.42 4.35 -27.59
C GLU A 433 -8.35 3.48 -26.74
N ILE A 434 -8.08 2.18 -26.60
CA ILE A 434 -8.91 1.31 -25.76
C ILE A 434 -8.81 1.73 -24.28
N THR A 435 -7.59 1.81 -23.75
CA THR A 435 -7.39 1.95 -22.29
C THR A 435 -7.83 3.32 -21.80
N SER A 436 -7.61 4.39 -22.57
CA SER A 436 -8.05 5.74 -22.20
C SER A 436 -9.57 5.88 -22.14
N LYS A 437 -10.31 5.23 -23.04
CA LYS A 437 -11.78 5.24 -23.06
C LYS A 437 -12.37 4.46 -21.90
N LEU A 438 -11.82 3.28 -21.60
CA LEU A 438 -12.21 2.51 -20.43
C LEU A 438 -11.89 3.27 -19.13
N LEU A 439 -10.72 3.90 -19.03
CA LEU A 439 -10.36 4.75 -17.88
C LEU A 439 -11.34 5.93 -17.71
N ALA A 440 -11.70 6.59 -18.81
CA ALA A 440 -12.69 7.66 -18.80
C ALA A 440 -14.08 7.16 -18.37
N ALA A 441 -14.48 5.95 -18.76
CA ALA A 441 -15.73 5.33 -18.33
C ALA A 441 -15.71 5.00 -16.84
N VAL A 442 -14.62 4.41 -16.31
CA VAL A 442 -14.48 4.11 -14.88
C VAL A 442 -14.51 5.39 -14.03
N ARG A 443 -13.85 6.46 -14.47
CA ARG A 443 -13.86 7.76 -13.78
C ARG A 443 -15.26 8.38 -13.65
N LYS A 444 -16.22 7.97 -14.48
CA LYS A 444 -17.63 8.43 -14.40
C LYS A 444 -18.45 7.62 -13.39
N LYS A 445 -17.97 6.47 -12.91
CA LYS A 445 -18.68 5.64 -11.93
C LYS A 445 -18.53 6.21 -10.51
N SER A 446 -19.65 6.54 -9.87
CA SER A 446 -19.66 7.07 -8.49
C SER A 446 -19.35 6.02 -7.43
N ASN A 447 -19.55 4.74 -7.75
CA ASN A 447 -19.31 3.61 -6.87
C ASN A 447 -17.86 3.06 -6.95
N VAL A 448 -17.01 3.65 -7.81
CA VAL A 448 -15.59 3.27 -7.93
C VAL A 448 -14.70 4.34 -7.31
N LYS A 449 -13.99 3.98 -6.25
CA LYS A 449 -12.95 4.81 -5.63
C LYS A 449 -11.58 4.42 -6.18
N MET A 450 -10.94 5.36 -6.86
CA MET A 450 -9.63 5.17 -7.49
C MET A 450 -8.52 5.75 -6.59
N LEU A 451 -7.50 4.94 -6.29
CA LEU A 451 -6.36 5.31 -5.44
C LEU A 451 -5.04 5.14 -6.20
N GLU A 452 -4.50 6.24 -6.69
CA GLU A 452 -3.18 6.31 -7.33
C GLU A 452 -2.04 6.32 -6.30
N TYR A 453 -0.87 5.81 -6.70
CA TYR A 453 0.33 5.72 -5.86
C TYR A 453 0.10 4.96 -4.54
N VAL A 454 -0.70 3.90 -4.62
CA VAL A 454 -0.99 2.96 -3.54
C VAL A 454 -0.55 1.57 -3.95
N THR A 455 0.45 1.05 -3.27
CA THR A 455 1.09 -0.24 -3.57
C THR A 455 0.52 -1.33 -2.67
N MET A 456 0.02 -2.42 -3.25
CA MET A 456 -0.28 -3.62 -2.48
C MET A 456 1.02 -4.21 -1.91
N THR A 457 1.04 -4.47 -0.60
CA THR A 457 2.19 -5.04 0.09
C THR A 457 1.90 -6.41 0.70
N ASP A 458 0.63 -6.75 0.94
CA ASP A 458 0.25 -8.05 1.47
C ASP A 458 -1.22 -8.41 1.18
N LEU A 459 -1.60 -9.66 1.44
CA LEU A 459 -3.00 -10.10 1.46
C LEU A 459 -3.52 -10.18 2.90
N VAL A 460 -4.78 -9.81 3.11
CA VAL A 460 -5.49 -10.12 4.37
C VAL A 460 -6.18 -11.47 4.18
N THR A 461 -5.89 -12.44 5.05
CA THR A 461 -6.39 -13.81 4.87
C THR A 461 -6.97 -14.41 6.15
N TYR A 462 -7.89 -15.35 5.99
CA TYR A 462 -8.37 -16.24 7.05
C TYR A 462 -8.55 -17.64 6.49
N GLY A 463 -7.68 -18.57 6.89
CA GLY A 463 -7.60 -19.89 6.25
C GLY A 463 -7.22 -19.75 4.76
N ASN A 464 -7.96 -20.43 3.88
CA ASN A 464 -7.81 -20.33 2.42
C ASN A 464 -8.62 -19.18 1.78
N LYS A 465 -9.12 -18.24 2.57
CA LYS A 465 -9.92 -17.12 2.07
C LYS A 465 -9.12 -15.84 2.02
N CYS A 466 -9.17 -15.15 0.89
CA CYS A 466 -8.75 -13.75 0.80
C CYS A 466 -9.88 -12.86 1.35
N LEU A 467 -9.54 -11.99 2.30
CA LEU A 467 -10.45 -11.02 2.90
C LEU A 467 -10.12 -9.58 2.45
N GLY A 468 -9.23 -9.41 1.47
CA GLY A 468 -8.74 -8.12 1.02
C GLY A 468 -7.22 -8.02 0.98
N ILE A 469 -6.70 -6.80 1.06
CA ILE A 469 -5.28 -6.48 0.89
C ILE A 469 -4.76 -5.55 1.98
N VAL A 470 -3.45 -5.63 2.23
CA VAL A 470 -2.69 -4.57 2.90
C VAL A 470 -2.00 -3.76 1.81
N ALA A 471 -2.15 -2.45 1.87
CA ALA A 471 -1.55 -1.53 0.92
C ALA A 471 -0.80 -0.40 1.62
N LYS A 472 0.15 0.19 0.91
CA LYS A 472 0.99 1.29 1.37
C LYS A 472 0.88 2.45 0.40
N THR A 473 0.50 3.61 0.91
CA THR A 473 0.45 4.87 0.16
C THR A 473 1.86 5.45 -0.04
N SER A 474 2.00 6.37 -0.99
CA SER A 474 3.25 7.11 -1.23
C SER A 474 3.78 7.88 -0.01
N ASP A 475 2.91 8.30 0.91
CA ASP A 475 3.28 8.92 2.20
C ASP A 475 3.52 7.91 3.34
N ASN A 476 3.75 6.63 3.00
CA ASN A 476 4.03 5.52 3.91
C ASN A 476 2.91 5.16 4.89
N LYS A 477 1.66 5.56 4.64
CA LYS A 477 0.52 5.09 5.44
C LYS A 477 0.16 3.67 5.02
N ILE A 478 -0.10 2.83 6.01
CA ILE A 478 -0.60 1.47 5.82
C ILE A 478 -2.13 1.52 5.82
N LEU A 479 -2.72 0.95 4.78
CA LEU A 479 -4.15 0.75 4.59
C LEU A 479 -4.43 -0.75 4.65
N GLU A 480 -5.47 -1.13 5.38
CA GLU A 480 -6.02 -2.48 5.28
C GLU A 480 -7.35 -2.36 4.54
N ILE A 481 -7.44 -2.87 3.32
CA ILE A 481 -8.65 -2.78 2.51
C ILE A 481 -9.30 -4.16 2.55
N LEU A 482 -10.36 -4.30 3.36
CA LEU A 482 -11.15 -5.52 3.44
C LEU A 482 -12.19 -5.55 2.33
N ALA A 483 -12.28 -6.67 1.64
CA ALA A 483 -13.20 -6.88 0.51
C ALA A 483 -13.87 -8.26 0.58
N LYS A 484 -15.05 -8.39 -0.03
CA LYS A 484 -15.69 -9.69 -0.23
C LYS A 484 -14.91 -10.51 -1.25
N ASP A 485 -14.50 -9.88 -2.35
CA ASP A 485 -13.65 -10.49 -3.37
C ASP A 485 -12.51 -9.54 -3.76
N THR A 486 -11.33 -10.12 -4.01
CA THR A 486 -10.10 -9.42 -4.40
C THR A 486 -9.67 -9.83 -5.80
N ILE A 487 -9.28 -8.86 -6.63
CA ILE A 487 -8.86 -9.07 -8.00
C ILE A 487 -7.43 -8.58 -8.20
N LEU A 488 -6.54 -9.47 -8.63
CA LEU A 488 -5.15 -9.18 -8.97
C LEU A 488 -5.04 -8.93 -10.49
N ALA A 489 -4.78 -7.67 -10.87
CA ALA A 489 -4.64 -7.19 -12.24
C ALA A 489 -3.33 -6.37 -12.40
N SER A 490 -2.26 -6.81 -11.73
CA SER A 490 -1.02 -6.05 -11.51
C SER A 490 -0.03 -6.05 -12.69
N GLY A 491 -0.36 -6.70 -13.80
CA GLY A 491 0.53 -6.90 -14.94
C GLY A 491 1.57 -8.02 -14.74
N GLY A 492 2.53 -8.11 -15.67
CA GLY A 492 3.57 -9.14 -15.68
C GLY A 492 4.84 -8.80 -14.87
N ILE A 493 5.98 -9.31 -15.38
CA ILE A 493 7.29 -9.31 -14.69
C ILE A 493 8.38 -8.51 -15.42
N GLY A 494 8.01 -7.69 -16.40
CA GLY A 494 8.98 -7.06 -17.29
C GLY A 494 9.99 -6.14 -16.63
N GLY A 495 9.61 -5.50 -15.51
CA GLY A 495 10.49 -4.66 -14.70
C GLY A 495 11.65 -5.40 -14.03
N LEU A 496 11.64 -6.74 -14.01
CA LEU A 496 12.75 -7.55 -13.50
C LEU A 496 13.88 -7.76 -14.53
N TYR A 497 13.67 -7.39 -15.80
CA TYR A 497 14.63 -7.63 -16.88
C TYR A 497 15.44 -6.38 -17.21
N LYS A 498 16.76 -6.55 -17.45
CA LYS A 498 17.66 -5.49 -17.92
C LYS A 498 17.14 -4.81 -19.21
N HIS A 499 16.58 -5.62 -20.11
CA HIS A 499 15.96 -5.16 -21.35
C HIS A 499 14.54 -5.69 -21.40
N SER A 500 13.57 -4.78 -21.34
CA SER A 500 12.15 -5.06 -21.46
C SER A 500 11.44 -3.95 -22.22
N THR A 501 10.38 -4.28 -22.95
CA THR A 501 9.47 -3.28 -23.55
C THR A 501 8.49 -2.67 -22.55
N ASN A 502 8.39 -3.27 -21.36
CA ASN A 502 7.40 -2.98 -20.34
C ASN A 502 7.88 -1.87 -19.40
N PHE A 503 6.96 -1.26 -18.67
CA PHE A 503 7.35 -0.30 -17.64
C PHE A 503 8.14 -0.96 -16.49
N PRO A 504 9.14 -0.28 -15.92
CA PRO A 504 9.98 -0.83 -14.84
C PRO A 504 9.21 -1.19 -13.56
N HIS A 505 8.03 -0.60 -13.36
CA HIS A 505 7.21 -0.89 -12.19
C HIS A 505 6.51 -2.25 -12.29
N LEU A 506 6.52 -2.98 -13.42
CA LEU A 506 5.92 -4.32 -13.49
C LEU A 506 6.85 -5.39 -12.90
N THR A 507 6.80 -5.55 -11.58
CA THR A 507 7.76 -6.33 -10.78
C THR A 507 7.26 -7.70 -10.31
N GLY A 508 6.07 -8.13 -10.75
CA GLY A 508 5.51 -9.43 -10.36
C GLY A 508 5.04 -9.52 -8.90
N ASP A 509 4.63 -8.42 -8.28
CA ASP A 509 4.29 -8.34 -6.84
C ASP A 509 3.24 -9.40 -6.42
N ALA A 510 2.21 -9.57 -7.25
CA ALA A 510 1.14 -10.55 -7.03
C ALA A 510 1.65 -12.01 -7.07
N LEU A 511 2.68 -12.30 -7.87
CA LEU A 511 3.30 -13.63 -7.92
C LEU A 511 4.06 -13.93 -6.64
N GLU A 512 4.74 -12.93 -6.08
CA GLU A 512 5.49 -13.11 -4.84
C GLU A 512 4.54 -13.33 -3.65
N LEU A 513 3.44 -12.57 -3.59
CA LEU A 513 2.38 -12.85 -2.60
C LEU A 513 1.75 -14.22 -2.83
N SER A 514 1.55 -14.63 -4.09
CA SER A 514 1.00 -15.95 -4.40
C SER A 514 1.89 -17.08 -3.85
N LYS A 515 3.22 -16.98 -4.00
CA LYS A 515 4.16 -17.92 -3.36
C LYS A 515 4.04 -17.91 -1.85
N LYS A 516 4.00 -16.71 -1.23
CA LYS A 516 3.90 -16.55 0.22
C LYS A 516 2.66 -17.23 0.81
N TYR A 517 1.54 -17.17 0.08
CA TYR A 517 0.26 -17.72 0.52
C TYR A 517 -0.09 -19.09 -0.08
N ASN A 518 0.86 -19.74 -0.77
CA ASN A 518 0.67 -21.03 -1.45
C ASN A 518 -0.47 -21.03 -2.48
N ILE A 519 -0.69 -19.91 -3.15
CA ILE A 519 -1.59 -19.83 -4.30
C ILE A 519 -0.86 -20.42 -5.51
N GLU A 520 -1.52 -21.36 -6.20
CA GLU A 520 -0.98 -22.06 -7.37
C GLU A 520 -0.49 -21.08 -8.46
N LEU A 521 0.73 -21.31 -8.93
CA LEU A 521 1.37 -20.63 -10.04
C LEU A 521 1.60 -21.62 -11.17
N GLU A 522 1.55 -21.14 -12.41
CA GLU A 522 1.72 -21.99 -13.59
C GLU A 522 2.60 -21.31 -14.65
N HIS A 523 3.43 -22.11 -15.32
CA HIS A 523 4.28 -21.71 -16.44
C HIS A 523 5.17 -20.49 -16.20
N LEU A 524 5.79 -20.36 -15.01
CA LEU A 524 6.65 -19.22 -14.67
C LEU A 524 7.87 -19.04 -15.59
N ASP A 525 8.23 -20.08 -16.35
CA ASP A 525 9.29 -20.09 -17.36
C ASP A 525 8.80 -19.64 -18.76
N TYR A 526 7.50 -19.46 -18.96
CA TYR A 526 6.93 -19.03 -20.24
C TYR A 526 6.96 -17.51 -20.37
N VAL A 527 8.12 -17.02 -20.81
CA VAL A 527 8.40 -15.60 -21.03
C VAL A 527 8.68 -15.36 -22.52
N GLN A 528 7.90 -14.49 -23.15
CA GLN A 528 8.14 -14.09 -24.54
C GLN A 528 9.26 -13.05 -24.59
N ILE A 529 10.32 -13.39 -25.29
CA ILE A 529 11.42 -12.47 -25.61
C ILE A 529 11.24 -12.01 -27.06
N HIS A 530 11.16 -10.70 -27.27
CA HIS A 530 11.18 -10.14 -28.61
C HIS A 530 12.63 -10.07 -29.13
N PRO A 531 12.93 -10.52 -30.37
CA PRO A 531 14.30 -10.55 -30.88
C PRO A 531 14.94 -9.17 -31.06
N THR A 532 14.14 -8.16 -31.45
CA THR A 532 14.63 -6.85 -31.86
C THR A 532 13.95 -5.72 -31.09
N THR A 533 14.71 -5.08 -30.20
CA THR A 533 14.35 -3.79 -29.59
C THR A 533 15.51 -2.83 -29.72
N LEU A 534 15.25 -1.53 -29.84
CA LEU A 534 16.30 -0.52 -29.95
C LEU A 534 17.14 -0.54 -28.68
N TYR A 535 18.44 -0.77 -28.84
CA TYR A 535 19.38 -0.73 -27.72
C TYR A 535 19.49 0.69 -27.16
N SER A 536 19.59 0.79 -25.84
CA SER A 536 19.85 2.05 -25.15
C SER A 536 20.54 1.78 -23.82
N ASP A 537 21.47 2.66 -23.44
CA ASP A 537 22.07 2.68 -22.11
C ASP A 537 21.20 3.46 -21.09
N LYS A 538 20.16 4.16 -21.57
CA LYS A 538 19.27 4.93 -20.71
C LYS A 538 18.42 3.98 -19.84
N PRO A 539 18.17 4.35 -18.56
CA PRO A 539 17.22 3.64 -17.70
C PRO A 539 15.82 3.65 -18.32
N GLY A 540 15.04 2.59 -18.05
CA GLY A 540 13.65 2.47 -18.51
C GLY A 540 13.45 1.41 -19.59
N ARG A 541 12.29 1.46 -20.24
CA ARG A 541 11.89 0.49 -21.27
C ARG A 541 12.71 0.60 -22.55
N ARG A 542 12.71 -0.47 -23.35
CA ARG A 542 13.27 -0.52 -24.70
C ARG A 542 12.16 -0.34 -25.72
N PHE A 543 12.47 0.41 -26.77
CA PHE A 543 11.53 0.62 -27.86
C PHE A 543 11.48 -0.61 -28.77
N LEU A 544 10.29 -1.10 -29.06
CA LEU A 544 10.08 -2.29 -29.88
C LEU A 544 10.38 -1.97 -31.35
N ILE A 545 11.24 -2.77 -32.00
CA ILE A 545 11.40 -2.74 -33.46
C ILE A 545 10.60 -3.91 -34.02
N SER A 546 9.44 -3.60 -34.62
CA SER A 546 8.45 -4.58 -35.05
C SER A 546 9.03 -5.70 -35.93
N GLU A 547 8.49 -6.92 -35.75
CA GLU A 547 8.78 -8.08 -36.59
C GLU A 547 8.49 -7.83 -38.08
N SER A 548 7.52 -6.98 -38.39
CA SER A 548 7.20 -6.59 -39.76
C SER A 548 8.39 -5.95 -40.48
N VAL A 549 9.30 -5.28 -39.76
CA VAL A 549 10.53 -4.71 -40.33
C VAL A 549 11.43 -5.81 -40.90
N ARG A 550 11.56 -6.94 -40.19
CA ARG A 550 12.29 -8.12 -40.69
C ARG A 550 11.54 -8.78 -41.85
N GLY A 551 10.20 -8.81 -41.78
CA GLY A 551 9.33 -9.30 -42.85
C GLY A 551 9.47 -8.56 -44.18
N GLU A 552 9.69 -7.25 -44.13
CA GLU A 552 9.92 -6.39 -45.30
C GLU A 552 11.35 -6.45 -45.85
N GLY A 553 12.26 -7.17 -45.18
CA GLY A 553 13.60 -7.47 -45.69
C GLY A 553 14.77 -6.90 -44.88
N ALA A 554 14.54 -6.35 -43.68
CA ALA A 554 15.65 -5.94 -42.82
C ALA A 554 16.53 -7.13 -42.41
N ILE A 555 17.84 -6.90 -42.32
CA ILE A 555 18.84 -7.94 -42.03
C ILE A 555 19.62 -7.66 -40.75
N LEU A 556 19.96 -8.72 -40.03
CA LEU A 556 20.76 -8.66 -38.80
C LEU A 556 22.24 -8.86 -39.12
N LEU A 557 23.07 -7.95 -38.64
CA LEU A 557 24.49 -7.87 -38.89
C LEU A 557 25.29 -8.01 -37.59
N ASP A 558 26.44 -8.67 -37.68
CA ASP A 558 27.40 -8.80 -36.59
C ASP A 558 28.24 -7.51 -36.41
N LYS A 559 29.21 -7.53 -35.49
CA LYS A 559 30.08 -6.35 -35.25
C LYS A 559 30.92 -5.91 -36.46
N ASN A 560 31.12 -6.78 -37.45
CA ASN A 560 31.88 -6.49 -38.66
C ASN A 560 30.98 -6.07 -39.84
N GLY A 561 29.66 -6.03 -39.64
CA GLY A 561 28.68 -5.73 -40.68
C GLY A 561 28.30 -6.93 -41.54
N GLU A 562 28.60 -8.16 -41.12
CA GLU A 562 28.26 -9.38 -41.86
C GLU A 562 26.93 -9.99 -41.37
N ARG A 563 26.09 -10.45 -42.31
CA ARG A 563 24.82 -11.11 -41.98
C ARG A 563 25.08 -12.49 -41.38
N PHE A 564 24.55 -12.77 -40.19
CA PHE A 564 24.84 -13.99 -39.44
C PHE A 564 23.65 -14.95 -39.26
N VAL A 565 22.43 -14.51 -39.56
CA VAL A 565 21.21 -15.30 -39.30
C VAL A 565 20.12 -15.03 -40.34
N ASN A 566 19.16 -15.95 -40.44
CA ASN A 566 17.89 -15.70 -41.13
C ASN A 566 16.90 -15.02 -40.15
N GLU A 567 16.46 -13.82 -40.48
CA GLU A 567 15.64 -12.95 -39.64
C GLU A 567 14.17 -13.41 -39.55
N LEU A 568 13.76 -14.36 -40.40
CA LEU A 568 12.42 -14.96 -40.40
C LEU A 568 12.33 -16.27 -39.60
N LEU A 569 13.37 -16.59 -38.82
CA LEU A 569 13.29 -17.68 -37.85
C LEU A 569 12.23 -17.39 -36.77
N PRO A 570 11.64 -18.43 -36.17
CA PRO A 570 10.81 -18.30 -34.97
C PRO A 570 11.50 -17.46 -33.88
N ARG A 571 10.72 -16.68 -33.12
CA ARG A 571 11.24 -15.67 -32.17
C ARG A 571 12.23 -16.25 -31.18
N ASP A 572 11.91 -17.39 -30.58
CA ASP A 572 12.74 -18.12 -29.63
C ASP A 572 14.12 -18.49 -30.23
N ILE A 573 14.11 -19.05 -31.44
CA ILE A 573 15.33 -19.43 -32.16
C ILE A 573 16.14 -18.20 -32.56
N LEU A 574 15.48 -17.16 -33.08
CA LEU A 574 16.15 -15.93 -33.50
C LEU A 574 16.81 -15.21 -32.32
N THR A 575 16.09 -15.10 -31.20
CA THR A 575 16.62 -14.54 -29.95
C THR A 575 17.84 -15.32 -29.47
N GLN A 576 17.81 -16.66 -29.51
CA GLN A 576 18.97 -17.48 -29.15
C GLN A 576 20.17 -17.17 -30.06
N LYS A 577 19.96 -17.10 -31.39
CA LYS A 577 21.02 -16.79 -32.35
C LYS A 577 21.62 -15.40 -32.14
N ILE A 578 20.79 -14.41 -31.82
CA ILE A 578 21.27 -13.05 -31.49
C ILE A 578 22.14 -13.08 -30.23
N ARG A 579 21.72 -13.80 -29.18
CA ARG A 579 22.51 -13.92 -27.93
C ARG A 579 23.85 -14.64 -28.16
N GLU A 580 23.85 -15.74 -28.90
CA GLU A 580 25.07 -16.47 -29.30
C GLU A 580 26.03 -15.55 -30.06
N GLN A 581 25.50 -14.70 -30.96
CA GLN A 581 26.30 -13.75 -31.72
C GLN A 581 26.86 -12.61 -30.83
N MET A 582 26.05 -12.04 -29.94
CA MET A 582 26.49 -11.03 -28.97
C MET A 582 27.62 -11.55 -28.08
N GLU A 583 27.50 -12.79 -27.59
CA GLU A 583 28.52 -13.44 -26.78
C GLU A 583 29.81 -13.68 -27.58
N LYS A 584 29.70 -14.17 -28.82
CA LYS A 584 30.83 -14.38 -29.72
C LYS A 584 31.57 -13.07 -30.04
N ASP A 585 30.83 -11.98 -30.19
CA ASP A 585 31.39 -10.68 -30.57
C ASP A 585 31.90 -9.87 -29.37
N GLY A 586 31.41 -10.17 -28.16
CA GLY A 586 31.68 -9.40 -26.95
C GLY A 586 30.94 -8.07 -26.93
N THR A 587 29.72 -8.00 -27.50
CA THR A 587 28.92 -6.77 -27.65
C THR A 587 27.59 -6.86 -26.89
N ASP A 588 27.05 -5.72 -26.47
CA ASP A 588 25.75 -5.63 -25.80
C ASP A 588 24.54 -5.66 -26.76
N TYR A 589 24.80 -5.61 -28.07
CA TYR A 589 23.78 -5.59 -29.14
C TYR A 589 24.36 -6.15 -30.45
N VAL A 590 23.46 -6.43 -31.40
CA VAL A 590 23.78 -6.64 -32.82
C VAL A 590 23.21 -5.48 -33.63
N MET A 591 23.55 -5.37 -34.91
CA MET A 591 23.02 -4.30 -35.76
C MET A 591 21.86 -4.82 -36.62
N LEU A 592 20.81 -4.01 -36.82
CA LEU A 592 19.72 -4.27 -37.76
C LEU A 592 19.79 -3.25 -38.89
N SER A 593 19.98 -3.72 -40.12
CA SER A 593 20.01 -2.87 -41.32
C SER A 593 18.68 -2.95 -42.06
N MET A 594 18.05 -1.78 -42.27
CA MET A 594 16.86 -1.64 -43.12
C MET A 594 17.21 -1.28 -44.57
N ALA A 595 18.49 -1.23 -44.94
CA ALA A 595 18.94 -0.88 -46.29
C ALA A 595 18.30 -1.70 -47.44
N PRO A 596 17.91 -2.98 -47.26
CA PRO A 596 17.19 -3.72 -48.30
C PRO A 596 15.75 -3.25 -48.55
N ILE A 597 15.17 -2.47 -47.62
CA ILE A 597 13.80 -1.98 -47.69
C ILE A 597 13.80 -0.62 -48.42
N PRO A 598 12.92 -0.40 -49.42
CA PRO A 598 12.82 0.91 -50.07
C PRO A 598 12.49 2.03 -49.07
N GLU A 599 13.15 3.19 -49.18
CA GLU A 599 12.94 4.33 -48.28
C GLU A 599 11.47 4.76 -48.19
N GLU A 600 10.76 4.82 -49.32
CA GLU A 600 9.32 5.14 -49.35
C GLU A 600 8.50 4.12 -48.53
N THR A 601 8.91 2.84 -48.55
CA THR A 601 8.25 1.78 -47.76
C THR A 601 8.51 1.99 -46.27
N ILE A 602 9.74 2.32 -45.86
CA ILE A 602 10.09 2.61 -44.47
C ILE A 602 9.25 3.79 -43.95
N LEU A 603 9.23 4.92 -44.67
CA LEU A 603 8.55 6.13 -44.26
C LEU A 603 7.02 5.98 -44.23
N LYS A 604 6.47 5.10 -45.05
CA LYS A 604 5.02 4.87 -45.13
C LYS A 604 4.53 3.78 -44.18
N HIS A 605 5.24 2.66 -44.08
CA HIS A 605 4.82 1.50 -43.28
C HIS A 605 5.32 1.58 -41.83
N PHE A 606 6.43 2.27 -41.57
CA PHE A 606 7.07 2.33 -40.24
C PHE A 606 7.40 3.77 -39.77
N PRO A 607 6.51 4.77 -39.94
CA PRO A 607 6.82 6.17 -39.63
C PRO A 607 7.22 6.38 -38.16
N HIS A 608 6.52 5.74 -37.21
CA HIS A 608 6.84 5.90 -35.79
C HIS A 608 8.19 5.26 -35.41
N ILE A 609 8.55 4.11 -36.00
CA ILE A 609 9.88 3.50 -35.82
C ILE A 609 10.96 4.43 -36.39
N TYR A 610 10.74 4.97 -37.59
CA TYR A 610 11.65 5.93 -38.21
C TYR A 610 11.88 7.16 -37.32
N HIS A 611 10.80 7.81 -36.87
CA HIS A 611 10.88 8.99 -36.02
C HIS A 611 11.56 8.69 -34.68
N HIS A 612 11.21 7.58 -34.03
CA HIS A 612 11.82 7.21 -32.75
C HIS A 612 13.33 6.91 -32.87
N CYS A 613 13.74 6.21 -33.93
CA CYS A 613 15.16 5.99 -34.20
C CYS A 613 15.88 7.31 -34.48
N LEU A 614 15.28 8.21 -35.25
CA LEU A 614 15.84 9.52 -35.59
C LEU A 614 16.02 10.40 -34.35
N GLU A 615 15.03 10.42 -33.45
CA GLU A 615 15.11 11.11 -32.15
C GLU A 615 16.23 10.56 -31.25
N ASN A 616 16.56 9.27 -31.40
CA ASN A 616 17.67 8.63 -30.70
C ASN A 616 19.00 8.72 -31.47
N GLY A 617 19.05 9.48 -32.57
CA GLY A 617 20.26 9.79 -33.32
C GLY A 617 20.60 8.81 -34.44
N TYR A 618 19.65 7.96 -34.86
CA TYR A 618 19.85 7.00 -35.94
C TYR A 618 18.93 7.27 -37.13
N ASP A 619 19.50 7.45 -38.31
CA ASP A 619 18.71 7.51 -39.55
C ASP A 619 18.66 6.13 -40.21
N VAL A 620 17.59 5.37 -39.96
CA VAL A 620 17.43 3.97 -40.41
C VAL A 620 17.49 3.79 -41.93
N THR A 621 17.35 4.86 -42.73
CA THR A 621 17.49 4.82 -44.19
C THR A 621 18.94 4.93 -44.65
N LYS A 622 19.85 5.33 -43.76
CA LYS A 622 21.27 5.57 -44.04
C LYS A 622 22.20 4.60 -43.31
N GLU A 623 21.81 4.15 -42.12
CA GLU A 623 22.67 3.32 -41.27
C GLU A 623 21.90 2.21 -40.53
N PRO A 624 22.58 1.11 -40.17
CA PRO A 624 22.01 0.09 -39.28
C PRO A 624 21.81 0.65 -37.86
N ILE A 625 20.80 0.12 -37.15
CA ILE A 625 20.51 0.47 -35.75
C ILE A 625 20.91 -0.63 -34.78
N PRO A 626 21.35 -0.30 -33.55
CA PRO A 626 21.69 -1.32 -32.57
C PRO A 626 20.41 -1.93 -31.98
N VAL A 627 20.31 -3.25 -32.02
CA VAL A 627 19.16 -3.99 -31.49
C VAL A 627 19.57 -5.09 -30.51
N VAL A 628 18.73 -5.30 -29.51
CA VAL A 628 18.93 -6.31 -28.46
C VAL A 628 17.63 -7.07 -28.18
N PRO A 629 17.70 -8.37 -27.86
CA PRO A 629 16.52 -9.10 -27.40
C PRO A 629 16.04 -8.58 -26.04
N ALA A 630 14.74 -8.40 -25.89
CA ALA A 630 14.13 -7.87 -24.67
C ALA A 630 12.89 -8.67 -24.26
N GLN A 631 12.62 -8.76 -22.97
CA GLN A 631 11.35 -9.30 -22.48
C GLN A 631 10.20 -8.45 -23.01
N HIS A 632 9.11 -9.10 -23.41
CA HIS A 632 7.96 -8.42 -24.02
C HIS A 632 6.61 -8.80 -23.39
N TYR A 633 6.40 -10.07 -23.07
CA TYR A 633 5.15 -10.51 -22.46
C TYR A 633 5.39 -11.74 -21.58
N PHE A 634 4.60 -11.89 -20.52
CA PHE A 634 4.62 -13.02 -19.62
C PHE A 634 3.36 -13.88 -19.79
N MET A 635 3.52 -15.11 -20.27
CA MET A 635 2.38 -16.03 -20.49
C MET A 635 2.08 -16.90 -19.26
N GLY A 636 3.05 -17.04 -18.36
CA GLY A 636 2.84 -17.65 -17.05
C GLY A 636 2.07 -16.74 -16.11
N GLY A 637 1.94 -17.15 -14.86
CA GLY A 637 1.33 -16.31 -13.83
C GLY A 637 0.63 -17.10 -12.73
N ILE A 638 -0.34 -16.44 -12.09
CA ILE A 638 -1.22 -17.08 -11.11
C ILE A 638 -2.17 -18.01 -11.86
N LYS A 639 -2.15 -19.30 -11.52
CA LYS A 639 -3.04 -20.27 -12.14
C LYS A 639 -4.48 -19.95 -11.78
N VAL A 640 -5.34 -19.92 -12.79
CA VAL A 640 -6.77 -19.65 -12.63
C VAL A 640 -7.61 -20.64 -13.42
N ASP A 641 -8.87 -20.82 -12.98
CA ASP A 641 -9.87 -21.55 -13.75
C ASP A 641 -10.46 -20.72 -14.90
N SER A 642 -11.44 -21.27 -15.63
CA SER A 642 -12.10 -20.58 -16.74
C SER A 642 -12.96 -19.39 -16.32
N ASN A 643 -13.11 -19.11 -15.01
CA ASN A 643 -13.75 -17.91 -14.45
C ASN A 643 -12.74 -16.95 -13.81
N SER A 644 -11.44 -17.15 -14.03
CA SER A 644 -10.36 -16.36 -13.43
C SER A 644 -10.25 -16.49 -11.90
N HIS A 645 -10.87 -17.50 -11.30
CA HIS A 645 -10.76 -17.79 -9.88
C HIS A 645 -9.45 -18.53 -9.58
N THR A 646 -8.74 -18.12 -8.54
CA THR A 646 -7.48 -18.74 -8.14
C THR A 646 -7.71 -19.99 -7.26
N SER A 647 -6.64 -20.61 -6.77
CA SER A 647 -6.73 -21.68 -5.74
C SER A 647 -7.08 -21.16 -4.34
N MET A 648 -7.06 -19.84 -4.13
CA MET A 648 -7.52 -19.19 -2.90
C MET A 648 -8.95 -18.68 -3.09
N ASP A 649 -9.83 -18.99 -2.13
CA ASP A 649 -11.22 -18.54 -2.13
C ASP A 649 -11.26 -17.01 -2.09
N ASN A 650 -12.24 -16.42 -2.79
CA ASN A 650 -12.45 -14.97 -2.87
C ASN A 650 -11.27 -14.18 -3.49
N LEU A 651 -10.38 -14.87 -4.20
CA LEU A 651 -9.27 -14.25 -4.91
C LEU A 651 -9.29 -14.63 -6.40
N TYR A 652 -9.19 -13.61 -7.24
CA TYR A 652 -9.19 -13.70 -8.70
C TYR A 652 -7.89 -13.10 -9.25
N ALA A 653 -7.47 -13.56 -10.42
CA ALA A 653 -6.38 -12.95 -11.18
C ALA A 653 -6.76 -12.80 -12.65
N VAL A 654 -6.44 -11.66 -13.26
CA VAL A 654 -6.84 -11.32 -14.64
C VAL A 654 -5.73 -10.59 -15.40
N GLY A 655 -5.72 -10.74 -16.74
CA GLY A 655 -4.69 -10.21 -17.63
C GLY A 655 -3.33 -10.87 -17.42
N GLU A 656 -2.23 -10.17 -17.73
CA GLU A 656 -0.86 -10.72 -17.70
C GLU A 656 -0.38 -11.21 -16.31
N THR A 657 -1.11 -10.89 -15.24
CA THR A 657 -0.85 -11.48 -13.90
C THR A 657 -1.30 -12.94 -13.82
N ALA A 658 -2.28 -13.35 -14.62
CA ALA A 658 -2.91 -14.66 -14.58
C ALA A 658 -2.40 -15.59 -15.68
N CYS A 659 -2.37 -16.89 -15.39
CA CYS A 659 -2.21 -17.95 -16.36
C CYS A 659 -3.55 -18.70 -16.49
N ASN A 660 -4.34 -18.33 -17.50
CA ASN A 660 -5.55 -19.06 -17.92
C ASN A 660 -5.26 -20.09 -19.02
N GLY A 661 -4.02 -20.17 -19.50
CA GLY A 661 -3.57 -21.13 -20.52
C GLY A 661 -3.88 -20.74 -21.97
N VAL A 662 -4.48 -19.58 -22.26
CA VAL A 662 -4.79 -19.15 -23.66
C VAL A 662 -3.55 -19.15 -24.55
N HIS A 663 -2.40 -18.75 -24.01
CA HIS A 663 -1.22 -18.45 -24.82
C HIS A 663 -0.28 -19.63 -25.04
N GLY A 664 -0.40 -20.71 -24.25
CA GLY A 664 0.60 -21.78 -24.25
C GLY A 664 2.02 -21.23 -24.09
N LYS A 665 2.99 -21.85 -24.76
CA LYS A 665 4.41 -21.49 -24.64
C LYS A 665 4.80 -20.19 -25.36
N ASN A 666 3.97 -19.71 -26.27
CA ASN A 666 4.24 -18.49 -27.02
C ASN A 666 2.94 -17.84 -27.52
N ARG A 667 2.79 -16.54 -27.23
CA ARG A 667 1.57 -15.80 -27.53
C ARG A 667 1.46 -15.43 -29.00
N LEU A 668 0.29 -15.71 -29.61
CA LEU A 668 -0.12 -15.13 -30.90
C LEU A 668 -0.34 -13.62 -30.74
N ALA A 669 0.21 -12.83 -31.67
CA ALA A 669 0.13 -11.39 -31.60
C ALA A 669 -1.33 -10.89 -31.57
N SER A 670 -1.57 -9.79 -30.84
CA SER A 670 -2.88 -9.14 -30.68
C SER A 670 -3.96 -9.95 -29.94
N ASN A 671 -3.62 -11.11 -29.33
CA ASN A 671 -4.51 -11.84 -28.42
C ASN A 671 -4.51 -11.32 -26.96
N SER A 672 -3.48 -10.60 -26.50
CA SER A 672 -3.34 -10.25 -25.08
C SER A 672 -4.43 -9.30 -24.59
N LEU A 673 -4.73 -8.23 -25.34
CA LEU A 673 -5.80 -7.29 -24.97
C LEU A 673 -7.16 -8.00 -24.91
N LEU A 674 -7.44 -8.89 -25.87
CA LEU A 674 -8.66 -9.67 -25.92
C LEU A 674 -8.77 -10.61 -24.71
N GLU A 675 -7.75 -11.43 -24.48
CA GLU A 675 -7.64 -12.33 -23.33
C GLU A 675 -7.92 -11.57 -22.02
N SER A 676 -7.21 -10.47 -21.82
CA SER A 676 -7.24 -9.71 -20.57
C SER A 676 -8.64 -9.19 -20.24
N MET A 677 -9.40 -8.77 -21.26
CA MET A 677 -10.76 -8.26 -21.07
C MET A 677 -11.81 -9.38 -21.02
N VAL A 678 -11.70 -10.44 -21.84
CA VAL A 678 -12.62 -11.58 -21.78
C VAL A 678 -12.64 -12.19 -20.39
N PHE A 679 -11.46 -12.48 -19.84
CA PHE A 679 -11.33 -13.12 -18.55
C PHE A 679 -11.64 -12.17 -17.38
N ALA A 680 -11.40 -10.85 -17.54
CA ALA A 680 -11.88 -9.83 -16.61
C ALA A 680 -13.41 -9.80 -16.49
N LYS A 681 -14.14 -9.80 -17.61
CA LYS A 681 -15.62 -9.85 -17.59
C LYS A 681 -16.13 -11.13 -16.96
N ARG A 682 -15.49 -12.27 -17.24
CA ARG A 682 -15.85 -13.55 -16.64
C ARG A 682 -15.64 -13.57 -15.12
N ALA A 683 -14.53 -13.02 -14.63
CA ALA A 683 -14.30 -12.83 -13.20
C ALA A 683 -15.43 -12.02 -12.55
N ALA A 684 -15.78 -10.87 -13.15
CA ALA A 684 -16.84 -9.99 -12.66
C ALA A 684 -18.20 -10.71 -12.57
N LEU A 685 -18.57 -11.47 -13.60
CA LEU A 685 -19.83 -12.24 -13.63
C LEU A 685 -19.83 -13.41 -12.63
N HIS A 686 -18.69 -14.03 -12.39
CA HIS A 686 -18.57 -15.11 -11.41
C HIS A 686 -18.69 -14.61 -9.97
N MET A 687 -18.03 -13.50 -9.64
CA MET A 687 -18.16 -12.84 -8.33
C MET A 687 -19.62 -12.50 -8.00
N GLN A 688 -20.36 -11.94 -8.97
CA GLN A 688 -21.79 -11.61 -8.82
C GLN A 688 -22.64 -12.83 -8.47
N LYS A 689 -22.46 -13.95 -9.18
CA LYS A 689 -23.22 -15.18 -8.93
C LYS A 689 -22.93 -15.81 -7.57
N ASN A 690 -21.72 -15.62 -7.05
CA ASN A 690 -21.35 -16.11 -5.72
C ASN A 690 -21.85 -15.21 -4.60
N ALA A 691 -21.98 -13.90 -4.85
CA ALA A 691 -22.59 -12.95 -3.91
C ALA A 691 -24.09 -13.23 -3.68
N GLU A 692 -24.82 -13.71 -4.69
CA GLU A 692 -26.25 -14.04 -4.58
C GLU A 692 -26.53 -15.36 -3.79
N ARG A 693 -25.50 -16.17 -3.55
CA ARG A 693 -25.62 -17.50 -2.91
C ARG A 693 -25.27 -17.51 -1.41
N ASN A 694 -24.66 -16.45 -0.92
CA ASN A 694 -24.24 -16.26 0.48
C ASN A 694 -25.09 -15.16 1.14
#